data_AF-A0A818G0K6-F1
#
_entry.id   AF-A0A818G0K6-F1
#
_cell.length_a   1.000
_cell.length_b   1.000
_cell.length_c   1.000
_cell.angle_alpha   90.00
_cell.angle_beta   90.00
_cell.angle_gamma   90.00
#
_symmetry.space_group_name_H-M   'P 1'
#
loop_
_entity.id
_entity.type
_entity.pdbx_description
1 polymer ?
#
loop_
_entity_poly.entity_id
_entity_poly.type
_entity_poly.pdbx_seq_one_letter_code
_entity_poly.pdbx_strand_id
1 'polypeptide(L)'
;MTFFLYTIIILVLHSSATAQNNTYPLGTVHSVGSSDLNVYDVVGDNGATINNNVAMIVLYDIRGFNVSNTRLFCERLAYEYKIRVLMPDFFRDQPTANATWPRVEQDLLTVNTYLQSQKYTKIGLIGFCWGGLRAMKACGNGNNVSWTNTPFFTGISIHGSGLNVPDANVLQVPMLFIRAGNDPSLDNITAVLNQTSFGDKCEYKVYQTMTHGFVSAGANYSNPANVAAIDDVHQTLRAYLSKIVASTYPLGTVHSVGSGDLNVYDVVGDSETKTKNNVAMIVLYDIRGFNVTNTRLFCERLASEYKIRVLMPDFFRDQPTANATWPRVEQDLLTVNTYLHSEGYTKIGLIGFCWGGLRAMKACGNGNNVSWTNTPFFTGISIHGSQLNVPDANVLQVPMLFIRAGNDPSFDSITAVLDQKLFGSRCEYKVYENMTHGFVSAGANYSNPANVAAIGDVHQTLRTYLSKTVASTYPLGTVHSISGSDLKVYDVVGDNGTTINNNVAMIVLYDIRGFNVTNTRLFCERLAYEYKIRVLMPDFFRDQPTANATWPRVEQDLLTVNTYLQSQKYTKIGLIGFCWGGLRTMKACGNGNNVSWTNTPFFTGISIHGSGLNVPDADVLQVPMLFIRAGNDPSFDSITAVLNQKPFGNKCEYKVYQNMTHGFVSAGANYLNPENVAAIDDVHGKLRAYLTKIVGNGSKNMKASFITIAFFAFFVKIFSALL
;
A
#
# COMPACT_ATOMS: atom_id res chain seq x y z
N MET A 1 38.46 36.86 -22.11
CA MET A 1 38.73 37.24 -20.70
C MET A 1 37.44 37.80 -20.09
N THR A 2 36.44 36.92 -19.94
CA THR A 2 35.13 37.17 -19.30
C THR A 2 34.38 35.83 -19.34
N PHE A 3 34.84 34.85 -18.55
CA PHE A 3 34.15 33.57 -18.30
C PHE A 3 34.73 32.94 -17.04
N PHE A 4 34.75 33.70 -15.93
CA PHE A 4 35.24 33.25 -14.63
C PHE A 4 34.70 34.17 -13.52
N LEU A 5 33.37 34.35 -13.43
CA LEU A 5 32.76 35.13 -12.33
C LEU A 5 31.25 34.91 -12.14
N TYR A 6 30.76 33.69 -12.40
CA TYR A 6 29.37 33.29 -12.05
C TYR A 6 29.31 31.89 -11.40
N THR A 7 30.36 31.51 -10.66
CA THR A 7 30.41 30.27 -9.87
C THR A 7 30.91 30.49 -8.44
N ILE A 8 30.94 31.73 -7.95
CA ILE A 8 31.32 32.07 -6.57
C ILE A 8 30.35 33.10 -5.99
N ILE A 9 29.04 32.85 -6.10
CA ILE A 9 27.99 33.40 -5.21
C ILE A 9 26.91 32.32 -5.02
N ILE A 10 27.32 31.08 -4.74
CA ILE A 10 26.57 30.06 -4.00
C ILE A 10 27.63 29.22 -3.25
N LEU A 11 28.48 29.88 -2.45
CA LEU A 11 29.45 29.17 -1.59
C LEU A 11 29.89 29.95 -0.35
N VAL A 12 29.13 30.98 0.06
CA VAL A 12 29.34 31.71 1.33
C VAL A 12 28.00 31.97 2.05
N LEU A 13 27.12 30.97 2.07
CA LEU A 13 25.98 30.89 3.01
C LEU A 13 25.75 29.45 3.54
N HIS A 14 26.80 28.61 3.57
CA HIS A 14 26.76 27.26 4.14
C HIS A 14 27.81 27.04 5.24
N SER A 15 28.01 28.03 6.10
CA SER A 15 28.85 27.86 7.29
C SER A 15 28.30 28.62 8.49
N SER A 16 27.04 28.34 8.87
CA SER A 16 26.49 28.63 10.20
C SER A 16 25.05 28.10 10.38
N ALA A 17 24.77 26.88 9.94
CA ALA A 17 23.44 26.26 10.15
C ALA A 17 23.50 24.72 10.15
N THR A 18 24.01 24.12 11.23
CA THR A 18 23.63 22.76 11.65
C THR A 18 23.74 22.64 13.17
N ALA A 19 22.94 23.43 13.89
CA ALA A 19 22.36 22.96 15.15
C ALA A 19 21.01 22.35 14.79
N GLN A 20 20.78 21.12 15.26
CA GLN A 20 19.62 20.30 14.95
C GLN A 20 18.30 21.00 15.32
N ASN A 21 17.43 21.22 14.34
CA ASN A 21 15.99 21.38 14.59
C ASN A 21 15.36 19.97 14.70
N ASN A 22 15.62 19.27 15.80
CA ASN A 22 14.80 18.13 16.21
C ASN A 22 13.78 18.65 17.23
N THR A 23 12.53 18.85 16.80
CA THR A 23 11.43 19.25 17.69
C THR A 23 10.90 18.02 18.44
N TYR A 24 11.63 17.56 19.46
CA TYR A 24 11.11 16.62 20.45
C TYR A 24 10.20 17.36 21.46
N PRO A 25 9.23 16.69 22.13
CA PRO A 25 8.46 17.31 23.19
C PRO A 25 9.40 17.67 24.34
N LEU A 26 9.42 18.94 24.74
CA LEU A 26 10.19 19.39 25.88
C LEU A 26 9.54 18.86 27.16
N GLY A 27 10.35 18.25 28.02
CA GLY A 27 9.88 17.81 29.34
C GLY A 27 9.69 18.98 30.29
N THR A 28 8.90 18.74 31.34
CA THR A 28 8.69 19.69 32.43
C THR A 28 9.31 19.16 33.70
N VAL A 29 9.82 20.05 34.55
CA VAL A 29 10.28 19.68 35.88
C VAL A 29 9.18 20.00 36.89
N HIS A 30 8.77 19.01 37.67
CA HIS A 30 7.84 19.19 38.78
C HIS A 30 8.09 18.17 39.88
N SER A 31 7.54 18.40 41.08
CA SER A 31 7.73 17.51 42.23
C SER A 31 6.70 16.39 42.25
N VAL A 32 7.12 15.19 42.67
CA VAL A 32 6.27 13.99 42.80
C VAL A 32 6.41 13.41 44.20
N GLY A 33 5.28 13.20 44.89
CA GLY A 33 5.26 12.68 46.26
C GLY A 33 5.67 13.74 47.28
N SER A 34 6.84 13.57 47.91
CA SER A 34 7.41 14.59 48.80
C SER A 34 7.80 15.84 48.01
N SER A 35 7.82 17.00 48.69
CA SER A 35 8.17 18.28 48.04
C SER A 35 9.63 18.37 47.57
N ASP A 36 10.49 17.41 47.92
CA ASP A 36 11.92 17.40 47.60
C ASP A 36 12.31 16.44 46.45
N LEU A 37 11.37 15.69 45.87
CA LEU A 37 11.65 14.82 44.72
C LEU A 37 11.14 15.45 43.42
N ASN A 38 12.04 16.13 42.72
CA ASN A 38 11.76 16.61 41.37
C ASN A 38 11.90 15.49 40.33
N VAL A 39 11.05 15.52 39.31
CA VAL A 39 11.15 14.65 38.13
C VAL A 39 11.21 15.50 36.87
N TYR A 40 12.00 15.08 35.89
CA TYR A 40 11.88 15.54 34.51
C TYR A 40 10.88 14.63 33.81
N ASP A 41 9.71 15.17 33.50
CA ASP A 41 8.59 14.43 32.95
C ASP A 41 8.36 14.82 31.50
N VAL A 42 8.49 13.83 30.61
CA VAL A 42 8.21 13.97 29.20
C VAL A 42 7.02 13.12 28.83
N VAL A 43 6.00 13.76 28.28
CA VAL A 43 4.84 13.10 27.67
C VAL A 43 5.08 12.97 26.17
N GLY A 44 5.05 11.74 25.66
CA GLY A 44 5.37 11.42 24.26
C GLY A 44 4.37 11.90 23.20
N ASP A 45 3.40 12.76 23.54
CA ASP A 45 2.31 13.18 22.64
C ASP A 45 1.95 14.67 22.70
N ASN A 46 1.73 15.27 21.52
CA ASN A 46 1.23 16.65 21.32
C ASN A 46 -0.31 16.66 21.14
N GLY A 47 -1.04 15.87 21.94
CA GLY A 47 -2.51 15.88 21.95
C GLY A 47 -3.23 14.77 21.16
N ALA A 48 -2.57 13.65 20.83
CA ALA A 48 -3.24 12.41 20.43
C ALA A 48 -3.14 11.35 21.54
N THR A 49 -3.87 10.25 21.39
CA THR A 49 -4.13 9.21 22.40
C THR A 49 -2.84 8.50 22.85
N ILE A 50 -2.39 8.79 24.08
CA ILE A 50 -1.24 8.14 24.74
C ILE A 50 -1.48 6.62 24.78
N ASN A 51 -0.41 5.82 24.66
CA ASN A 51 -0.46 4.44 25.12
C ASN A 51 -0.61 4.43 26.65
N ASN A 52 -1.85 4.53 27.13
CA ASN A 52 -2.18 4.83 28.52
C ASN A 52 -1.67 3.81 29.55
N ASN A 53 -1.00 2.73 29.13
CA ASN A 53 -0.58 1.64 29.99
C ASN A 53 0.93 1.54 30.22
N VAL A 54 1.80 2.27 29.50
CA VAL A 54 3.27 2.05 29.56
C VAL A 54 4.04 3.34 29.90
N ALA A 55 4.89 3.26 30.93
CA ALA A 55 5.80 4.35 31.31
C ALA A 55 7.20 3.82 31.61
N MET A 56 8.22 4.66 31.41
CA MET A 56 9.60 4.35 31.73
C MET A 56 10.16 5.33 32.75
N ILE A 57 10.81 4.79 33.78
CA ILE A 57 11.60 5.58 34.74
C ILE A 57 13.07 5.53 34.30
N VAL A 58 13.68 6.70 34.12
CA VAL A 58 15.08 6.83 33.70
C VAL A 58 15.96 7.16 34.90
N LEU A 59 16.98 6.34 35.11
CA LEU A 59 18.04 6.55 36.09
C LEU A 59 19.29 7.04 35.35
N TYR A 60 19.61 8.30 35.54
CA TYR A 60 20.77 8.94 34.92
C TYR A 60 22.11 8.38 35.46
N ASP A 61 23.21 8.78 34.84
CA ASP A 61 24.56 8.45 35.31
C ASP A 61 25.08 9.42 36.38
N ILE A 62 26.31 9.21 36.84
CA ILE A 62 26.91 9.99 37.93
C ILE A 62 27.00 11.51 37.66
N ARG A 63 26.78 11.98 36.43
CA ARG A 63 26.76 13.42 36.08
C ARG A 63 25.44 14.11 36.48
N GLY A 64 24.41 13.35 36.85
CA GLY A 64 23.24 13.86 37.54
C GLY A 64 22.09 14.35 36.65
N PHE A 65 21.07 14.91 37.32
CA PHE A 65 19.75 15.23 36.76
C PHE A 65 19.73 16.35 35.69
N ASN A 66 20.68 17.28 35.77
CA ASN A 66 20.67 18.50 34.96
C ASN A 66 21.41 18.38 33.62
N VAL A 67 21.84 17.18 33.22
CA VAL A 67 22.56 16.98 31.95
C VAL A 67 21.61 17.02 30.75
N SER A 68 21.86 17.96 29.83
CA SER A 68 21.05 18.16 28.62
C SER A 68 20.97 16.93 27.72
N ASN A 69 22.07 16.20 27.53
CA ASN A 69 22.05 14.99 26.69
C ASN A 69 21.17 13.88 27.26
N THR A 70 21.09 13.76 28.58
CA THR A 70 20.22 12.77 29.23
C THR A 70 18.75 13.16 29.08
N ARG A 71 18.42 14.45 29.20
CA ARG A 71 17.08 14.96 28.91
C ARG A 71 16.70 14.74 27.45
N LEU A 72 17.61 15.02 26.51
CA LEU A 72 17.41 14.75 25.09
C LEU A 72 17.13 13.26 24.81
N PHE A 73 17.82 12.36 25.51
CA PHE A 73 17.52 10.93 25.43
C PHE A 73 16.10 10.62 25.92
N CYS A 74 15.67 11.18 27.07
CA CYS A 74 14.31 11.04 27.58
C CYS A 74 13.26 11.57 26.59
N GLU A 75 13.53 12.71 25.96
CA GLU A 75 12.65 13.34 24.99
C GLU A 75 12.50 12.49 23.73
N ARG A 76 13.62 12.02 23.19
CA ARG A 76 13.63 11.12 22.04
C ARG A 76 12.93 9.80 22.35
N LEU A 77 13.17 9.22 23.53
CA LEU A 77 12.50 8.01 24.01
C LEU A 77 10.98 8.22 24.17
N ALA A 78 10.54 9.34 24.72
CA ALA A 78 9.11 9.63 24.84
C ALA A 78 8.48 9.80 23.45
N TYR A 79 9.14 10.58 22.58
CA TYR A 79 8.65 10.90 21.24
C TYR A 79 8.56 9.70 20.30
N GLU A 80 9.62 8.89 20.26
CA GLU A 80 9.75 7.79 19.30
C GLU A 80 8.89 6.57 19.65
N TYR A 81 8.48 6.45 20.92
CA TYR A 81 7.83 5.26 21.48
C TYR A 81 6.42 5.58 21.99
N LYS A 82 6.03 6.85 22.00
CA LYS A 82 4.71 7.32 22.44
C LYS A 82 4.37 6.84 23.86
N ILE A 83 5.37 6.91 24.74
CA ILE A 83 5.28 6.55 26.15
C ILE A 83 5.57 7.78 27.01
N ARG A 84 5.17 7.72 28.28
CA ARG A 84 5.59 8.69 29.28
C ARG A 84 6.95 8.30 29.85
N VAL A 85 7.83 9.28 30.01
CA VAL A 85 9.18 9.09 30.55
C VAL A 85 9.37 10.02 31.74
N LEU A 86 9.67 9.46 32.91
CA LEU A 86 10.05 10.24 34.09
C LEU A 86 11.50 9.96 34.43
N MET A 87 12.30 11.01 34.59
CA MET A 87 13.64 10.92 35.14
C MET A 87 13.65 11.60 36.51
N PRO A 88 13.65 10.86 37.63
CA PRO A 88 13.68 11.45 38.96
C PRO A 88 15.07 12.02 39.31
N ASP A 89 15.12 13.15 40.01
CA ASP A 89 16.35 13.71 40.57
C ASP A 89 16.76 12.91 41.81
N PHE A 90 17.36 11.74 41.64
CA PHE A 90 17.85 10.91 42.75
C PHE A 90 18.89 11.60 43.64
N PHE A 91 19.60 12.61 43.14
CA PHE A 91 20.73 13.22 43.84
C PHE A 91 20.33 14.46 44.64
N ARG A 92 19.30 15.23 44.25
CA ARG A 92 18.99 16.56 44.85
C ARG A 92 20.27 17.41 44.91
N ASP A 93 21.03 17.38 43.81
CA ASP A 93 22.37 17.99 43.70
C ASP A 93 23.41 17.51 44.74
N GLN A 94 23.16 16.42 45.48
CA GLN A 94 24.07 15.82 46.46
C GLN A 94 24.34 14.32 46.18
N PRO A 95 25.08 13.99 45.10
CA PRO A 95 25.30 12.61 44.64
C PRO A 95 25.87 11.66 45.70
N THR A 96 26.71 12.11 46.63
CA THR A 96 27.33 11.23 47.63
C THR A 96 26.43 10.93 48.83
N ALA A 97 25.62 11.90 49.26
CA ALA A 97 24.69 11.75 50.37
C ALA A 97 23.38 11.05 49.94
N ASN A 98 22.91 11.34 48.73
CA ASN A 98 21.57 10.97 48.28
C ASN A 98 21.51 9.79 47.31
N ALA A 99 22.63 9.33 46.74
CA ALA A 99 22.68 8.15 45.88
C ALA A 99 22.70 6.81 46.66
N THR A 100 22.34 6.83 47.94
CA THR A 100 22.23 5.62 48.77
C THR A 100 21.07 4.77 48.28
N TRP A 101 21.25 3.44 48.33
CA TRP A 101 20.22 2.53 47.82
C TRP A 101 18.85 2.71 48.50
N PRO A 102 18.74 2.83 49.85
CA PRO A 102 17.44 3.03 50.49
C PRO A 102 16.68 4.28 50.00
N ARG A 103 17.40 5.35 49.68
CA ARG A 103 16.78 6.58 49.17
C ARG A 103 16.32 6.42 47.72
N VAL A 104 17.18 5.84 46.87
CA VAL A 104 16.83 5.54 45.47
C VAL A 104 15.65 4.60 45.38
N GLU A 105 15.62 3.56 46.21
CA GLU A 105 14.50 2.64 46.34
C GLU A 105 13.19 3.35 46.72
N GLN A 106 13.23 4.21 47.74
CA GLN A 106 12.07 4.97 48.16
C GLN A 106 11.56 5.90 47.06
N ASP A 107 12.47 6.56 46.34
CA ASP A 107 12.13 7.43 45.21
C ASP A 107 11.50 6.64 44.06
N LEU A 108 12.03 5.45 43.75
CA LEU A 108 11.48 4.56 42.74
C LEU A 108 10.04 4.13 43.08
N LEU A 109 9.77 3.81 44.36
CA LEU A 109 8.40 3.52 44.82
C LEU A 109 7.48 4.73 44.69
N THR A 110 7.95 5.91 45.11
CA THR A 110 7.17 7.14 45.01
C THR A 110 6.77 7.46 43.57
N VAL A 111 7.72 7.34 42.63
CA VAL A 111 7.47 7.58 41.20
C VAL A 111 6.59 6.47 40.59
N ASN A 112 6.79 5.22 41.00
CA ASN A 112 5.94 4.10 40.58
C ASN A 112 4.49 4.31 41.03
N THR A 113 4.25 4.65 42.30
CA THR A 113 2.91 4.95 42.83
C THR A 113 2.28 6.16 42.13
N TYR A 114 3.07 7.20 41.86
CA TYR A 114 2.60 8.33 41.05
C TYR A 114 2.14 7.88 39.67
N LEU A 115 2.96 7.14 38.93
CA LEU A 115 2.60 6.63 37.60
C LEU A 115 1.36 5.72 37.64
N GLN A 116 1.23 4.86 38.65
CA GLN A 116 0.03 4.04 38.87
C GLN A 116 -1.22 4.88 39.13
N SER A 117 -1.11 5.97 39.90
CA SER A 117 -2.22 6.93 40.11
C SER A 117 -2.66 7.60 38.81
N GLN A 118 -1.72 7.73 37.86
CA GLN A 118 -1.96 8.24 36.51
C GLN A 118 -2.37 7.13 35.52
N LYS A 119 -2.76 5.95 36.04
CA LYS A 119 -3.28 4.78 35.32
C LYS A 119 -2.26 4.00 34.46
N TYR A 120 -0.96 4.24 34.63
CA TYR A 120 0.08 3.42 33.99
C TYR A 120 0.21 2.07 34.71
N THR A 121 0.15 0.97 33.96
CA THR A 121 0.11 -0.40 34.50
C THR A 121 1.35 -1.23 34.19
N LYS A 122 2.14 -0.83 33.19
CA LYS A 122 3.43 -1.41 32.81
C LYS A 122 4.53 -0.35 32.97
N ILE A 123 5.22 -0.38 34.11
CA ILE A 123 6.29 0.58 34.43
C ILE A 123 7.64 -0.13 34.34
N GLY A 124 8.53 0.35 33.48
CA GLY A 124 9.87 -0.22 33.26
C GLY A 124 10.98 0.73 33.67
N LEU A 125 12.20 0.22 33.76
CA LEU A 125 13.39 1.00 34.13
C LEU A 125 14.39 1.08 32.98
N ILE A 126 15.01 2.25 32.79
CA ILE A 126 16.22 2.42 31.98
C ILE A 126 17.29 3.07 32.84
N GLY A 127 18.48 2.51 32.87
CA GLY A 127 19.60 3.02 33.65
C GLY A 127 20.88 3.18 32.85
N PHE A 128 21.62 4.24 33.14
CA PHE A 128 22.91 4.57 32.54
C PHE A 128 24.05 4.48 33.55
N CYS A 129 25.14 3.77 33.28
CA CYS A 129 26.31 3.71 34.19
C CYS A 129 25.89 3.26 35.60
N TRP A 130 25.99 4.15 36.60
CA TRP A 130 25.47 3.93 37.96
C TRP A 130 23.99 3.57 37.95
N GLY A 131 23.17 4.28 37.16
CA GLY A 131 21.76 4.00 36.98
C GLY A 131 21.49 2.63 36.40
N GLY A 132 22.39 2.09 35.56
CA GLY A 132 22.27 0.75 34.98
C GLY A 132 22.34 -0.37 36.03
N LEU A 133 23.23 -0.23 37.00
CA LEU A 133 23.26 -1.11 38.18
C LEU A 133 22.01 -0.95 39.04
N ARG A 134 21.54 0.28 39.25
CA ARG A 134 20.34 0.53 40.05
C ARG A 134 19.08 -0.04 39.40
N ALA A 135 18.96 0.04 38.08
CA ALA A 135 17.90 -0.60 37.31
C ALA A 135 17.93 -2.12 37.46
N MET A 136 19.11 -2.76 37.37
CA MET A 136 19.26 -4.19 37.60
C MET A 136 18.84 -4.58 39.03
N LYS A 137 19.34 -3.84 40.02
CA LYS A 137 18.99 -4.12 41.42
C LYS A 137 17.49 -3.99 41.68
N ALA A 138 16.84 -2.98 41.11
CA ALA A 138 15.41 -2.75 41.28
C ALA A 138 14.52 -3.82 40.60
N CYS A 139 15.03 -4.48 39.56
CA CYS A 139 14.33 -5.56 38.86
C CYS A 139 14.44 -6.93 39.57
N GLY A 140 15.08 -6.99 40.74
CA GLY A 140 15.18 -8.18 41.56
C GLY A 140 14.53 -8.05 42.94
N ASN A 141 14.63 -9.11 43.73
CA ASN A 141 14.13 -9.22 45.12
C ASN A 141 15.24 -9.53 46.14
N GLY A 142 16.47 -9.10 45.86
CA GLY A 142 17.65 -9.41 46.69
C GLY A 142 17.81 -8.56 47.96
N ASN A 143 18.99 -8.69 48.57
CA ASN A 143 19.31 -8.04 49.85
C ASN A 143 19.19 -6.51 49.78
N ASN A 144 18.45 -5.97 50.75
CA ASN A 144 18.13 -4.55 50.92
C ASN A 144 17.16 -3.98 49.88
N VAL A 145 16.35 -4.81 49.22
CA VAL A 145 15.19 -4.34 48.45
C VAL A 145 13.91 -4.60 49.25
N SER A 146 12.99 -3.64 49.33
CA SER A 146 11.82 -3.66 50.20
C SER A 146 10.64 -4.45 49.63
N TRP A 147 10.71 -4.88 48.37
CA TRP A 147 9.64 -5.63 47.69
C TRP A 147 10.00 -7.10 47.48
N THR A 148 9.02 -7.98 47.73
CA THR A 148 9.10 -9.42 47.46
C THR A 148 9.04 -9.73 45.96
N ASN A 149 8.24 -8.95 45.23
CA ASN A 149 8.12 -8.99 43.78
C ASN A 149 8.38 -7.58 43.25
N THR A 150 9.28 -7.47 42.28
CA THR A 150 9.58 -6.19 41.65
C THR A 150 8.30 -5.57 41.06
N PRO A 151 8.04 -4.27 41.30
CA PRO A 151 6.91 -3.58 40.70
C PRO A 151 7.14 -3.26 39.21
N PHE A 152 8.35 -3.53 38.69
CA PHE A 152 8.74 -3.19 37.33
C PHE A 152 8.64 -4.40 36.41
N PHE A 153 8.09 -4.23 35.20
CA PHE A 153 7.91 -5.35 34.28
C PHE A 153 9.20 -5.70 33.49
N THR A 154 10.16 -4.79 33.43
CA THR A 154 11.44 -4.95 32.74
C THR A 154 12.46 -3.91 33.19
N GLY A 155 13.75 -4.19 32.95
CA GLY A 155 14.85 -3.26 33.17
C GLY A 155 15.82 -3.21 32.01
N ILE A 156 16.41 -2.05 31.75
CA ILE A 156 17.41 -1.84 30.71
C ILE A 156 18.65 -1.24 31.37
N SER A 157 19.80 -1.88 31.18
CA SER A 157 21.09 -1.41 31.66
C SER A 157 21.96 -1.02 30.47
N ILE A 158 22.25 0.27 30.34
CA ILE A 158 23.11 0.83 29.27
C ILE A 158 24.43 1.23 29.90
N HIS A 159 25.52 0.62 29.40
CA HIS A 159 26.89 0.71 29.91
C HIS A 159 26.91 0.70 31.45
N GLY A 160 26.19 -0.26 32.06
CA GLY A 160 26.04 -0.34 33.51
C GLY A 160 27.36 -0.59 34.22
N SER A 161 27.67 0.19 35.25
CA SER A 161 28.92 0.05 36.01
C SER A 161 28.67 -0.70 37.32
N GLY A 162 29.52 -1.68 37.63
CA GLY A 162 29.39 -2.48 38.85
C GLY A 162 28.31 -3.57 38.82
N LEU A 163 27.85 -3.96 37.62
CA LEU A 163 26.96 -5.12 37.46
C LEU A 163 27.64 -6.38 38.00
N ASN A 164 26.91 -7.20 38.74
CA ASN A 164 27.46 -8.31 39.49
C ASN A 164 26.48 -9.50 39.54
N VAL A 165 27.03 -10.70 39.78
CA VAL A 165 26.28 -11.96 39.84
C VAL A 165 25.27 -12.00 41.00
N PRO A 166 25.57 -11.52 42.22
CA PRO A 166 24.59 -11.47 43.30
C PRO A 166 23.28 -10.77 42.92
N ASP A 167 23.35 -9.59 42.29
CA ASP A 167 22.15 -8.88 41.82
C ASP A 167 21.48 -9.62 40.65
N ALA A 168 22.23 -10.32 39.79
CA ALA A 168 21.67 -11.12 38.70
C ALA A 168 20.91 -12.36 39.19
N ASN A 169 21.37 -13.02 40.27
CA ASN A 169 20.75 -14.22 40.85
C ASN A 169 19.35 -13.97 41.42
N VAL A 170 19.04 -12.72 41.73
CA VAL A 170 17.78 -12.31 42.37
C VAL A 170 16.85 -11.56 41.41
N LEU A 171 17.21 -11.47 40.13
CA LEU A 171 16.36 -10.85 39.12
C LEU A 171 15.05 -11.63 38.93
N GLN A 172 13.96 -10.90 38.75
CA GLN A 172 12.61 -11.47 38.62
C GLN A 172 11.97 -11.21 37.25
N VAL A 173 12.52 -10.27 36.48
CA VAL A 173 11.99 -9.83 35.20
C VAL A 173 13.09 -9.76 34.14
N PRO A 174 12.75 -9.90 32.85
CA PRO A 174 13.74 -9.84 31.78
C PRO A 174 14.38 -8.45 31.68
N MET A 175 15.64 -8.45 31.26
CA MET A 175 16.42 -7.23 31.05
C MET A 175 17.13 -7.18 29.69
N LEU A 176 17.33 -5.96 29.19
CA LEU A 176 18.24 -5.68 28.08
C LEU A 176 19.55 -5.08 28.64
N PHE A 177 20.67 -5.65 28.25
CA PHE A 177 22.00 -5.17 28.59
C PHE A 177 22.70 -4.61 27.34
N ILE A 178 22.94 -3.31 27.33
CA ILE A 178 23.74 -2.64 26.31
C ILE A 178 25.10 -2.31 26.90
N ARG A 179 26.17 -2.72 26.24
CA ARG A 179 27.54 -2.62 26.74
C ARG A 179 28.43 -1.88 25.74
N ALA A 180 29.33 -1.02 26.22
CA ALA A 180 30.42 -0.50 25.42
C ALA A 180 31.55 -1.54 25.27
N GLY A 181 32.37 -1.42 24.22
CA GLY A 181 33.44 -2.38 23.95
C GLY A 181 34.45 -2.49 25.09
N ASN A 182 34.76 -1.36 25.73
CA ASN A 182 35.72 -1.26 26.83
C ASN A 182 35.13 -1.51 28.24
N ASP A 183 33.85 -1.85 28.36
CA ASP A 183 33.23 -2.20 29.64
C ASP A 183 33.56 -3.67 30.03
N PRO A 184 33.43 -4.05 31.32
CA PRO A 184 33.63 -5.42 31.78
C PRO A 184 32.72 -6.47 31.09
N SER A 185 33.15 -7.74 31.06
CA SER A 185 32.34 -8.85 30.52
C SER A 185 31.02 -9.08 31.27
N LEU A 186 29.98 -9.37 30.50
CA LEU A 186 28.67 -9.77 31.01
C LEU A 186 28.51 -11.29 31.08
N ASP A 187 29.50 -12.09 30.65
CA ASP A 187 29.38 -13.55 30.52
C ASP A 187 28.85 -14.23 31.79
N ASN A 188 29.35 -13.84 32.96
CA ASN A 188 28.90 -14.39 34.24
C ASN A 188 27.44 -14.03 34.55
N ILE A 189 27.00 -12.83 34.18
CA ILE A 189 25.61 -12.39 34.34
C ILE A 189 24.73 -13.16 33.34
N THR A 190 25.14 -13.25 32.07
CA THR A 190 24.44 -14.00 31.04
C THR A 190 24.28 -15.48 31.41
N ALA A 191 25.32 -16.10 31.96
CA ALA A 191 25.29 -17.50 32.39
C ALA A 191 24.28 -17.74 33.53
N VAL A 192 24.13 -16.78 34.45
CA VAL A 192 23.11 -16.81 35.50
C VAL A 192 21.72 -16.63 34.92
N LEU A 193 21.52 -15.62 34.08
CA LEU A 193 20.19 -15.29 33.54
C LEU A 193 19.65 -16.35 32.59
N ASN A 194 20.52 -17.04 31.85
CA ASN A 194 20.12 -18.17 31.00
C ASN A 194 19.53 -19.35 31.77
N GLN A 195 19.72 -19.41 33.10
CA GLN A 195 19.12 -20.43 33.97
C GLN A 195 17.76 -20.03 34.53
N THR A 196 17.33 -18.78 34.32
CA THR A 196 16.04 -18.27 34.79
C THR A 196 14.92 -18.59 33.80
N SER A 197 13.67 -18.62 34.29
CA SER A 197 12.48 -18.86 33.46
C SER A 197 12.17 -17.76 32.44
N PHE A 198 12.86 -16.61 32.52
CA PHE A 198 12.75 -15.49 31.61
C PHE A 198 14.06 -15.21 30.86
N GLY A 199 15.07 -16.08 30.97
CA GLY A 199 16.39 -15.87 30.40
C GLY A 199 16.37 -15.70 28.88
N ASP A 200 15.46 -16.40 28.20
CA ASP A 200 15.19 -16.31 26.75
C ASP A 200 14.64 -14.95 26.31
N LYS A 201 14.11 -14.17 27.26
CA LYS A 201 13.61 -12.81 27.06
C LYS A 201 14.66 -11.75 27.36
N CYS A 202 15.78 -12.11 28.00
CA CYS A 202 16.90 -11.19 28.18
C CYS A 202 17.65 -10.99 26.86
N GLU A 203 18.14 -9.78 26.62
CA GLU A 203 18.89 -9.44 25.42
C GLU A 203 20.20 -8.73 25.77
N TYR A 204 21.21 -8.92 24.93
CA TYR A 204 22.56 -8.41 25.15
C TYR A 204 23.08 -7.80 23.86
N LYS A 205 23.59 -6.57 23.91
CA LYS A 205 24.18 -5.88 22.76
C LYS A 205 25.49 -5.21 23.13
N VAL A 206 26.53 -5.46 22.34
CA VAL A 206 27.87 -4.90 22.55
C VAL A 206 28.23 -3.95 21.42
N TYR A 207 28.61 -2.73 21.76
CA TYR A 207 29.11 -1.72 20.83
C TYR A 207 30.64 -1.69 20.90
N GLN A 208 31.29 -2.56 20.13
CA GLN A 208 32.72 -2.84 20.23
C GLN A 208 33.62 -1.60 20.11
N THR A 209 33.22 -0.62 19.30
CA THR A 209 34.00 0.60 19.04
C THR A 209 33.65 1.76 19.99
N MET A 210 32.63 1.60 20.83
CA MET A 210 32.19 2.63 21.77
C MET A 210 32.89 2.49 23.11
N THR A 211 33.01 3.62 23.82
CA THR A 211 33.53 3.68 25.19
C THR A 211 32.40 3.87 26.21
N HIS A 212 32.64 3.50 27.47
CA HIS A 212 31.73 3.76 28.58
C HIS A 212 31.12 5.17 28.53
N GLY A 213 29.80 5.26 28.69
CA GLY A 213 29.08 6.55 28.67
C GLY A 213 28.83 7.15 27.28
N PHE A 214 29.00 6.39 26.19
CA PHE A 214 28.74 6.88 24.82
C PHE A 214 27.29 7.30 24.56
N VAL A 215 26.33 6.97 25.43
CA VAL A 215 24.93 7.40 25.36
C VAL A 215 24.62 8.25 26.59
N SER A 216 23.54 9.04 26.57
CA SER A 216 23.15 9.91 27.68
C SER A 216 24.23 10.99 27.92
N ALA A 217 24.72 11.17 29.14
CA ALA A 217 25.51 12.35 29.49
C ALA A 217 26.86 12.46 28.75
N GLY A 218 27.40 11.35 28.25
CA GLY A 218 28.62 11.33 27.43
C GLY A 218 28.38 11.28 25.92
N ALA A 219 27.13 11.38 25.46
CA ALA A 219 26.79 11.40 24.04
C ALA A 219 27.50 12.54 23.29
N ASN A 220 28.21 12.20 22.21
CA ASN A 220 28.86 13.16 21.32
C ASN A 220 28.15 13.23 19.97
N TYR A 221 27.19 14.14 19.85
CA TYR A 221 26.42 14.36 18.62
C TYR A 221 27.22 14.99 17.47
N SER A 222 28.46 15.43 17.73
CA SER A 222 29.39 15.89 16.67
C SER A 222 30.20 14.74 16.07
N ASN A 223 30.20 13.55 16.70
CA ASN A 223 30.87 12.36 16.19
C ASN A 223 29.87 11.44 15.47
N PRO A 224 29.95 11.28 14.13
CA PRO A 224 29.01 10.46 13.36
C PRO A 224 28.94 8.99 13.82
N ALA A 225 30.06 8.41 14.26
CA ALA A 225 30.06 7.04 14.77
C ALA A 225 29.30 6.91 16.10
N ASN A 226 29.40 7.94 16.96
CA ASN A 226 28.65 7.97 18.20
C ASN A 226 27.15 8.22 17.92
N VAL A 227 26.81 9.09 16.98
CA VAL A 227 25.42 9.31 16.54
C VAL A 227 24.81 8.01 16.02
N ALA A 228 25.50 7.30 15.12
CA ALA A 228 25.04 6.01 14.60
C ALA A 228 24.84 4.97 15.70
N ALA A 229 25.74 4.92 16.69
CA ALA A 229 25.59 4.04 17.84
C ALA A 229 24.40 4.43 18.73
N ILE A 230 24.15 5.72 18.95
CA ILE A 230 22.98 6.20 19.70
C ILE A 230 21.68 5.85 18.96
N ASP A 231 21.65 6.03 17.64
CA ASP A 231 20.50 5.67 16.81
C ASP A 231 20.21 4.17 16.88
N ASP A 232 21.24 3.33 16.80
CA ASP A 232 21.12 1.88 16.94
C ASP A 232 20.73 1.47 18.37
N VAL A 233 21.15 2.21 19.39
CA VAL A 233 20.67 2.02 20.78
C VAL A 233 19.17 2.26 20.85
N HIS A 234 18.65 3.36 20.30
CA HIS A 234 17.20 3.59 20.23
C HIS A 234 16.50 2.48 19.43
N GLN A 235 17.05 2.04 18.29
CA GLN A 235 16.48 0.92 17.56
C GLN A 235 16.42 -0.38 18.37
N THR A 236 17.48 -0.68 19.12
CA THR A 236 17.56 -1.86 20.00
C THR A 236 16.52 -1.78 21.11
N LEU A 237 16.40 -0.61 21.74
CA LEU A 237 15.39 -0.36 22.76
C LEU A 237 13.98 -0.52 22.20
N ARG A 238 13.75 -0.12 20.95
CA ARG A 238 12.45 -0.30 20.28
C ARG A 238 12.14 -1.76 20.07
N ALA A 239 13.07 -2.53 19.51
CA ALA A 239 12.88 -3.96 19.29
C ALA A 239 12.61 -4.70 20.61
N TYR A 240 13.41 -4.42 21.63
CA TYR A 240 13.28 -5.02 22.96
C TYR A 240 11.98 -4.64 23.65
N LEU A 241 11.67 -3.34 23.74
CA LEU A 241 10.45 -2.88 24.37
C LEU A 241 9.22 -3.39 23.61
N SER A 242 9.21 -3.43 22.28
CA SER A 242 8.08 -4.03 21.55
C SER A 242 7.85 -5.51 21.89
N LYS A 243 8.94 -6.27 22.08
CA LYS A 243 8.89 -7.69 22.48
C LYS A 243 8.38 -7.87 23.92
N ILE A 244 8.85 -7.05 24.86
CA ILE A 244 8.58 -7.22 26.30
C ILE A 244 7.32 -6.45 26.75
N VAL A 245 7.04 -5.31 26.13
CA VAL A 245 5.83 -4.51 26.36
C VAL A 245 4.64 -5.13 25.67
N ALA A 246 4.79 -5.63 24.44
CA ALA A 246 3.72 -6.18 23.60
C ALA A 246 2.33 -5.60 23.99
N SER A 247 2.19 -4.29 23.76
CA SER A 247 0.93 -3.53 23.66
C SER A 247 1.10 -2.11 23.08
N THR A 248 2.22 -1.76 22.43
CA THR A 248 2.53 -0.37 22.00
C THR A 248 2.66 -0.09 20.49
N TYR A 249 2.75 -1.11 19.64
CA TYR A 249 2.09 -1.01 18.33
C TYR A 249 0.61 -1.32 18.54
N PRO A 250 -0.33 -1.02 17.61
CA PRO A 250 -1.53 -1.85 17.58
C PRO A 250 -1.03 -3.29 17.52
N LEU A 251 -1.09 -4.00 18.66
CA LEU A 251 -0.78 -5.40 18.63
C LEU A 251 -1.86 -6.02 17.78
N GLY A 252 -1.42 -6.70 16.72
CA GLY A 252 -2.37 -7.50 16.00
C GLY A 252 -2.97 -8.51 16.97
N THR A 253 -4.30 -8.60 16.99
CA THR A 253 -4.97 -9.70 17.68
C THR A 253 -4.99 -10.89 16.76
N VAL A 254 -4.89 -12.09 17.33
CA VAL A 254 -5.18 -13.31 16.56
C VAL A 254 -6.62 -13.70 16.84
N HIS A 255 -7.43 -13.75 15.79
CA HIS A 255 -8.79 -14.27 15.85
C HIS A 255 -9.17 -14.99 14.56
N SER A 256 -10.20 -15.81 14.61
CA SER A 256 -10.69 -16.53 13.44
C SER A 256 -11.64 -15.68 12.61
N VAL A 257 -11.61 -15.89 11.29
CA VAL A 257 -12.60 -15.35 10.34
C VAL A 257 -13.28 -16.46 9.54
N GLY A 258 -14.42 -16.18 8.91
CA GLY A 258 -15.17 -17.14 8.10
C GLY A 258 -15.79 -18.26 8.94
N SER A 259 -15.60 -19.52 8.51
CA SER A 259 -16.05 -20.74 9.20
C SER A 259 -15.38 -20.98 10.57
N GLY A 260 -14.43 -20.14 10.97
CA GLY A 260 -13.73 -20.22 12.26
C GLY A 260 -12.40 -20.97 12.23
N ASP A 261 -12.04 -21.60 11.10
CA ASP A 261 -10.80 -22.38 10.94
C ASP A 261 -9.61 -21.56 10.42
N LEU A 262 -9.82 -20.30 10.00
CA LEU A 262 -8.78 -19.41 9.50
C LEU A 262 -8.45 -18.33 10.53
N ASN A 263 -7.33 -18.50 11.23
CA ASN A 263 -6.78 -17.45 12.08
C ASN A 263 -6.20 -16.32 11.23
N VAL A 264 -6.41 -15.08 11.65
CA VAL A 264 -5.76 -13.89 11.10
C VAL A 264 -5.05 -13.16 12.21
N TYR A 265 -3.85 -12.62 11.92
CA TYR A 265 -3.22 -11.60 12.75
C TYR A 265 -3.70 -10.24 12.23
N ASP A 266 -4.50 -9.56 13.03
CA ASP A 266 -5.28 -8.38 12.63
C ASP A 266 -4.84 -7.13 13.37
N VAL A 267 -4.25 -6.21 12.63
CA VAL A 267 -3.68 -4.96 13.13
C VAL A 267 -4.55 -3.79 12.68
N VAL A 268 -5.04 -3.00 13.64
CA VAL A 268 -5.84 -1.80 13.39
C VAL A 268 -4.96 -0.55 13.50
N GLY A 269 -4.77 0.20 12.40
CA GLY A 269 -3.85 1.34 12.33
C GLY A 269 -4.23 2.59 13.14
N ASP A 270 -5.51 2.75 13.51
CA ASP A 270 -6.07 3.72 14.49
C ASP A 270 -7.58 3.46 14.71
N SER A 271 -8.19 3.92 15.81
CA SER A 271 -9.64 3.76 16.06
C SER A 271 -10.52 4.67 15.18
N GLU A 272 -9.95 5.71 14.56
CA GLU A 272 -10.63 6.64 13.64
C GLU A 272 -10.65 6.18 12.16
N THR A 273 -10.00 5.05 11.80
CA THR A 273 -9.70 4.66 10.40
C THR A 273 -10.88 4.31 9.51
N LYS A 274 -12.12 4.37 10.01
CA LYS A 274 -13.30 4.36 9.14
C LYS A 274 -13.46 5.64 8.29
N THR A 275 -12.61 6.67 8.47
CA THR A 275 -12.97 8.02 8.00
C THR A 275 -12.12 8.67 6.91
N LYS A 276 -11.04 8.05 6.39
CA LYS A 276 -10.28 8.71 5.29
C LYS A 276 -10.18 8.02 3.94
N ASN A 277 -10.24 6.69 3.82
CA ASN A 277 -10.19 6.02 2.49
C ASN A 277 -10.77 4.60 2.39
N ASN A 278 -11.27 3.99 3.49
CA ASN A 278 -11.77 2.60 3.53
C ASN A 278 -10.79 1.57 2.93
N VAL A 279 -9.49 1.73 3.15
CA VAL A 279 -8.42 0.85 2.63
C VAL A 279 -7.99 -0.17 3.69
N ALA A 280 -7.83 -1.43 3.28
CA ALA A 280 -7.19 -2.49 4.06
C ALA A 280 -6.15 -3.23 3.21
N MET A 281 -5.17 -3.84 3.88
CA MET A 281 -4.17 -4.68 3.22
C MET A 281 -4.20 -6.09 3.80
N ILE A 282 -4.09 -7.09 2.92
CA ILE A 282 -3.85 -8.48 3.31
C ILE A 282 -2.38 -8.80 3.08
N VAL A 283 -1.70 -9.29 4.12
CA VAL A 283 -0.29 -9.66 4.07
C VAL A 283 -0.15 -11.18 3.95
N LEU A 284 0.63 -11.62 2.96
CA LEU A 284 1.00 -13.00 2.72
C LEU A 284 2.47 -13.17 3.12
N TYR A 285 2.70 -13.89 4.22
CA TYR A 285 4.04 -14.15 4.76
C TYR A 285 4.90 -15.02 3.83
N ASP A 286 6.20 -15.07 4.13
CA ASP A 286 7.14 -15.97 3.46
C ASP A 286 7.04 -17.42 3.99
N ILE A 287 7.87 -18.32 3.45
CA ILE A 287 7.84 -19.75 3.78
C ILE A 287 8.08 -20.06 5.26
N ARG A 288 8.54 -19.10 6.08
CA ARG A 288 8.74 -19.28 7.52
C ARG A 288 7.43 -19.19 8.32
N GLY A 289 6.34 -18.75 7.70
CA GLY A 289 4.99 -18.90 8.23
C GLY A 289 4.48 -17.77 9.11
N PHE A 290 3.33 -18.03 9.75
CA PHE A 290 2.47 -17.05 10.43
C PHE A 290 3.04 -16.46 11.73
N ASN A 291 3.86 -17.23 12.46
CA ASN A 291 4.34 -16.86 13.79
C ASN A 291 5.68 -16.11 13.78
N VAL A 292 6.16 -15.68 12.61
CA VAL A 292 7.42 -14.94 12.49
C VAL A 292 7.28 -13.52 13.02
N THR A 293 8.05 -13.20 14.06
CA THR A 293 8.06 -11.87 14.71
C THR A 293 8.34 -10.73 13.72
N ASN A 294 9.36 -10.86 12.87
CA ASN A 294 9.73 -9.79 11.93
C ASN A 294 8.61 -9.45 10.94
N THR A 295 7.86 -10.45 10.48
CA THR A 295 6.73 -10.24 9.56
C THR A 295 5.55 -9.57 10.28
N ARG A 296 5.31 -9.89 11.55
CA ARG A 296 4.31 -9.18 12.38
C ARG A 296 4.71 -7.73 12.62
N LEU A 297 5.98 -7.48 12.94
CA LEU A 297 6.52 -6.11 13.07
C LEU A 297 6.34 -5.29 11.79
N PHE A 298 6.51 -5.92 10.62
CA PHE A 298 6.20 -5.26 9.34
C PHE A 298 4.72 -4.90 9.25
N CYS A 299 3.80 -5.81 9.60
CA CYS A 299 2.35 -5.54 9.61
C CYS A 299 1.98 -4.40 10.56
N GLU A 300 2.55 -4.42 11.77
CA GLU A 300 2.37 -3.37 12.79
C GLU A 300 2.84 -2.00 12.28
N ARG A 301 4.05 -1.95 11.70
CA ARG A 301 4.61 -0.74 11.12
C ARG A 301 3.76 -0.23 9.94
N LEU A 302 3.32 -1.13 9.06
CA LEU A 302 2.45 -0.80 7.94
C LEU A 302 1.10 -0.22 8.41
N ALA A 303 0.45 -0.84 9.38
CA ALA A 303 -0.83 -0.34 9.90
C ALA A 303 -0.67 1.05 10.53
N SER A 304 0.35 1.22 11.36
CA SER A 304 0.63 2.46 12.09
C SER A 304 1.02 3.63 11.17
N GLU A 305 1.96 3.38 10.24
CA GLU A 305 2.51 4.42 9.37
C GLU A 305 1.52 4.93 8.31
N TYR A 306 0.54 4.10 7.95
CA TYR A 306 -0.39 4.34 6.84
C TYR A 306 -1.82 4.54 7.31
N LYS A 307 -2.10 4.29 8.60
CA LYS A 307 -3.42 4.41 9.20
C LYS A 307 -4.45 3.56 8.46
N ILE A 308 -4.07 2.31 8.18
CA ILE A 308 -4.89 1.29 7.51
C ILE A 308 -5.05 0.05 8.39
N ARG A 309 -6.06 -0.78 8.10
CA ARG A 309 -6.16 -2.12 8.70
C ARG A 309 -5.30 -3.10 7.92
N VAL A 310 -4.60 -3.97 8.63
CA VAL A 310 -3.72 -5.00 8.05
C VAL A 310 -4.09 -6.36 8.62
N LEU A 311 -4.47 -7.30 7.76
CA LEU A 311 -4.70 -8.70 8.15
C LEU A 311 -3.62 -9.57 7.54
N MET A 312 -3.01 -10.43 8.35
CA MET A 312 -2.11 -11.48 7.88
C MET A 312 -2.76 -12.83 8.18
N PRO A 313 -3.36 -13.54 7.20
CA PRO A 313 -4.02 -14.82 7.43
C PRO A 313 -3.04 -15.97 7.64
N ASP A 314 -3.38 -16.94 8.48
CA ASP A 314 -2.63 -18.17 8.65
C ASP A 314 -2.96 -19.18 7.55
N PHE A 315 -2.36 -18.99 6.39
CA PHE A 315 -2.49 -19.88 5.23
C PHE A 315 -2.00 -21.31 5.51
N PHE A 316 -0.98 -21.48 6.35
CA PHE A 316 -0.33 -22.75 6.61
C PHE A 316 -1.04 -23.55 7.71
N ARG A 317 -1.62 -22.91 8.74
CA ARG A 317 -2.21 -23.59 9.91
C ARG A 317 -1.26 -24.65 10.46
N ASP A 318 0.00 -24.25 10.64
CA ASP A 318 1.14 -25.07 11.04
C ASP A 318 1.47 -26.27 10.11
N GLN A 319 0.88 -26.36 8.92
CA GLN A 319 1.11 -27.41 7.92
C GLN A 319 1.47 -26.83 6.53
N PRO A 320 2.65 -26.22 6.38
CA PRO A 320 3.03 -25.49 5.16
C PRO A 320 2.95 -26.32 3.87
N THR A 321 3.27 -27.61 3.87
CA THR A 321 3.25 -28.45 2.66
C THR A 321 1.84 -28.86 2.23
N ALA A 322 0.95 -29.15 3.18
CA ALA A 322 -0.43 -29.56 2.91
C ALA A 322 -1.34 -28.36 2.60
N ASN A 323 -1.12 -27.24 3.29
CA ASN A 323 -2.06 -26.12 3.28
C ASN A 323 -1.66 -24.95 2.37
N ALA A 324 -0.42 -24.89 1.86
CA ALA A 324 0.02 -23.86 0.92
C ALA A 324 -0.44 -24.08 -0.54
N THR A 325 -1.41 -24.96 -0.76
CA THR A 325 -2.00 -25.21 -2.08
C THR A 325 -2.77 -23.98 -2.54
N TRP A 326 -2.71 -23.70 -3.85
CA TRP A 326 -3.34 -22.49 -4.38
C TRP A 326 -4.87 -22.45 -4.13
N PRO A 327 -5.66 -23.51 -4.36
CA PRO A 327 -7.11 -23.46 -4.11
C PRO A 327 -7.47 -23.09 -2.67
N ARG A 328 -6.64 -23.51 -1.70
CA ARG A 328 -6.85 -23.18 -0.29
C ARG A 328 -6.49 -21.74 0.03
N VAL A 329 -5.32 -21.28 -0.43
CA VAL A 329 -4.89 -19.88 -0.29
C VAL A 329 -5.90 -18.93 -0.93
N GLU A 330 -6.41 -19.31 -2.09
CA GLU A 330 -7.44 -18.58 -2.81
C GLU A 330 -8.74 -18.44 -2.00
N GLN A 331 -9.24 -19.55 -1.44
CA GLN A 331 -10.42 -19.55 -0.59
C GLN A 331 -10.21 -18.73 0.70
N ASP A 332 -9.03 -18.82 1.31
CA ASP A 332 -8.67 -18.03 2.49
C ASP A 332 -8.64 -16.53 2.16
N LEU A 333 -8.09 -16.14 1.00
CA LEU A 333 -8.09 -14.76 0.52
C LEU A 333 -9.52 -14.23 0.31
N LEU A 334 -10.43 -15.03 -0.27
CA LEU A 334 -11.84 -14.64 -0.42
C LEU A 334 -12.55 -14.49 0.93
N THR A 335 -12.24 -15.38 1.87
CA THR A 335 -12.80 -15.34 3.23
C THR A 335 -12.41 -14.05 3.93
N VAL A 336 -11.12 -13.68 3.87
CA VAL A 336 -10.60 -12.45 4.48
C VAL A 336 -11.12 -11.21 3.76
N ASN A 337 -11.20 -11.24 2.42
CA ASN A 337 -11.76 -10.16 1.62
C ASN A 337 -13.24 -9.90 1.98
N THR A 338 -14.03 -10.96 2.10
CA THR A 338 -15.45 -10.90 2.51
C THR A 338 -15.59 -10.32 3.92
N TYR A 339 -14.75 -10.78 4.86
CA TYR A 339 -14.71 -10.26 6.21
C TYR A 339 -14.41 -8.75 6.24
N LEU A 340 -13.36 -8.31 5.53
CA LEU A 340 -13.00 -6.90 5.45
C LEU A 340 -14.11 -6.03 4.81
N HIS A 341 -14.80 -6.53 3.79
CA HIS A 341 -15.96 -5.83 3.24
C HIS A 341 -17.11 -5.73 4.23
N SER A 342 -17.40 -6.79 5.01
CA SER A 342 -18.44 -6.76 6.04
C SER A 342 -18.15 -5.73 7.14
N GLU A 343 -16.86 -5.42 7.36
CA GLU A 343 -16.37 -4.43 8.31
C GLU A 343 -16.35 -2.99 7.74
N GLY A 344 -16.70 -2.81 6.46
CA GLY A 344 -16.84 -1.51 5.79
C GLY A 344 -15.64 -1.08 4.94
N TYR A 345 -14.63 -1.92 4.75
CA TYR A 345 -13.50 -1.62 3.87
C TYR A 345 -13.90 -1.82 2.40
N THR A 346 -13.51 -0.91 1.50
CA THR A 346 -13.93 -0.93 0.08
C THR A 346 -12.76 -1.07 -0.89
N LYS A 347 -11.53 -0.78 -0.45
CA LYS A 347 -10.30 -0.95 -1.23
C LYS A 347 -9.37 -1.93 -0.50
N ILE A 348 -9.29 -3.17 -0.97
CA ILE A 348 -8.47 -4.21 -0.35
C ILE A 348 -7.29 -4.54 -1.26
N GLY A 349 -6.06 -4.38 -0.76
CA GLY A 349 -4.83 -4.66 -1.51
C GLY A 349 -4.04 -5.82 -0.91
N LEU A 350 -3.07 -6.33 -1.67
CA LEU A 350 -2.21 -7.44 -1.22
C LEU A 350 -0.76 -7.00 -1.05
N ILE A 351 -0.08 -7.54 -0.04
CA ILE A 351 1.40 -7.53 0.06
C ILE A 351 1.86 -8.96 0.28
N GLY A 352 2.84 -9.40 -0.49
CA GLY A 352 3.40 -10.74 -0.36
C GLY A 352 4.92 -10.75 -0.28
N PHE A 353 5.46 -11.66 0.54
CA PHE A 353 6.89 -11.88 0.73
C PHE A 353 7.32 -13.24 0.18
N CYS A 354 8.39 -13.32 -0.62
CA CYS A 354 8.90 -14.63 -1.12
C CYS A 354 7.80 -15.43 -1.84
N TRP A 355 7.41 -16.59 -1.31
CA TRP A 355 6.28 -17.39 -1.76
C TRP A 355 4.97 -16.57 -1.76
N GLY A 356 4.74 -15.79 -0.70
CA GLY A 356 3.60 -14.88 -0.60
C GLY A 356 3.60 -13.83 -1.70
N GLY A 357 4.77 -13.41 -2.19
CA GLY A 357 4.91 -12.46 -3.30
C GLY A 357 4.40 -13.02 -4.63
N LEU A 358 4.63 -14.31 -4.89
CA LEU A 358 4.02 -15.02 -6.02
C LEU A 358 2.50 -15.17 -5.83
N ARG A 359 2.05 -15.50 -4.61
CA ARG A 359 0.62 -15.65 -4.33
C ARG A 359 -0.15 -14.34 -4.48
N ALA A 360 0.45 -13.22 -4.07
CA ALA A 360 -0.10 -11.88 -4.31
C ALA A 360 -0.22 -11.58 -5.81
N MET A 361 0.82 -11.91 -6.61
CA MET A 361 0.77 -11.75 -8.07
C MET A 361 -0.34 -12.60 -8.69
N LYS A 362 -0.44 -13.87 -8.31
CA LYS A 362 -1.47 -14.77 -8.82
C LYS A 362 -2.89 -14.30 -8.47
N ALA A 363 -3.09 -13.83 -7.24
CA ALA A 363 -4.38 -13.33 -6.78
C ALA A 363 -4.84 -12.05 -7.51
N CYS A 364 -3.89 -11.24 -7.99
CA CYS A 364 -4.17 -10.04 -8.76
C CYS A 364 -4.51 -10.31 -10.24
N GLY A 365 -4.64 -11.57 -10.66
CA GLY A 365 -5.01 -11.96 -12.03
C GLY A 365 -6.28 -12.83 -12.13
N ASN A 366 -6.61 -13.26 -13.35
CA ASN A 366 -7.82 -14.05 -13.70
C ASN A 366 -7.53 -15.30 -14.57
N GLY A 367 -6.45 -16.04 -14.28
CA GLY A 367 -6.03 -17.22 -15.06
C GLY A 367 -6.75 -18.53 -14.72
N ASN A 368 -6.45 -19.61 -15.46
CA ASN A 368 -7.07 -20.95 -15.36
C ASN A 368 -7.08 -21.60 -13.96
N ASN A 369 -6.32 -21.04 -13.02
CA ASN A 369 -6.23 -21.55 -11.67
C ASN A 369 -6.85 -20.59 -10.65
N VAL A 370 -7.49 -19.51 -11.07
CA VAL A 370 -8.13 -18.52 -10.20
C VAL A 370 -9.62 -18.51 -10.52
N SER A 371 -10.43 -18.75 -9.50
CA SER A 371 -11.89 -18.86 -9.49
C SER A 371 -12.63 -17.55 -9.84
N TRP A 372 -11.98 -16.39 -9.69
CA TRP A 372 -12.60 -15.10 -10.01
C TRP A 372 -12.25 -14.61 -11.42
N THR A 373 -13.29 -14.19 -12.15
CA THR A 373 -13.16 -13.50 -13.45
C THR A 373 -12.47 -12.14 -13.31
N ASN A 374 -12.66 -11.50 -12.15
CA ASN A 374 -12.13 -10.20 -11.79
C ASN A 374 -11.49 -10.27 -10.42
N THR A 375 -10.24 -9.86 -10.30
CA THR A 375 -9.56 -9.79 -9.01
C THR A 375 -10.35 -8.88 -8.07
N PRO A 376 -10.64 -9.35 -6.83
CA PRO A 376 -11.28 -8.52 -5.82
C PRO A 376 -10.31 -7.48 -5.23
N PHE A 377 -9.03 -7.52 -5.60
CA PHE A 377 -7.98 -6.67 -5.04
C PHE A 377 -7.66 -5.50 -5.96
N PHE A 378 -7.51 -4.28 -5.41
CA PHE A 378 -7.23 -3.09 -6.23
C PHE A 378 -5.76 -2.97 -6.66
N THR A 379 -4.86 -3.65 -5.95
CA THR A 379 -3.42 -3.69 -6.24
C THR A 379 -2.74 -4.86 -5.50
N GLY A 380 -1.53 -5.21 -5.95
CA GLY A 380 -0.67 -6.16 -5.26
C GLY A 380 0.77 -5.66 -5.15
N ILE A 381 1.47 -6.08 -4.11
CA ILE A 381 2.88 -5.78 -3.90
C ILE A 381 3.62 -7.11 -3.71
N SER A 382 4.69 -7.31 -4.47
CA SER A 382 5.57 -8.48 -4.36
C SER A 382 6.94 -8.04 -3.88
N ILE A 383 7.29 -8.41 -2.64
CA ILE A 383 8.58 -8.11 -2.02
C ILE A 383 9.42 -9.38 -2.00
N HIS A 384 10.58 -9.31 -2.64
CA HIS A 384 11.48 -10.43 -2.94
C HIS A 384 10.69 -11.68 -3.36
N GLY A 385 9.75 -11.52 -4.29
CA GLY A 385 8.88 -12.59 -4.76
C GLY A 385 9.67 -13.75 -5.36
N SER A 386 9.42 -14.97 -4.91
CA SER A 386 10.11 -16.16 -5.42
C SER A 386 9.26 -16.85 -6.49
N GLN A 387 9.90 -17.32 -7.57
CA GLN A 387 9.25 -18.02 -8.69
C GLN A 387 8.16 -17.20 -9.40
N LEU A 388 8.35 -15.87 -9.47
CA LEU A 388 7.54 -15.02 -10.35
C LEU A 388 7.69 -15.50 -11.80
N ASN A 389 6.58 -15.55 -12.54
CA ASN A 389 6.56 -16.15 -13.87
C ASN A 389 5.64 -15.37 -14.83
N VAL A 390 5.98 -15.45 -16.12
CA VAL A 390 5.25 -14.77 -17.20
C VAL A 390 3.77 -15.20 -17.31
N PRO A 391 3.40 -16.48 -17.16
CA PRO A 391 1.99 -16.89 -17.17
C PRO A 391 1.12 -16.14 -16.16
N ASP A 392 1.57 -16.03 -14.90
CA ASP A 392 0.85 -15.27 -13.87
C ASP A 392 0.85 -13.75 -14.20
N ALA A 393 1.92 -13.22 -14.82
CA ALA A 393 1.97 -11.82 -15.24
C ALA A 393 1.00 -11.51 -16.38
N ASN A 394 0.82 -12.43 -17.33
CA ASN A 394 -0.10 -12.29 -18.46
C ASN A 394 -1.55 -12.16 -18.00
N VAL A 395 -1.93 -12.81 -16.89
CA VAL A 395 -3.31 -12.77 -16.36
C VAL A 395 -3.57 -11.66 -15.35
N LEU A 396 -2.54 -10.87 -14.96
CA LEU A 396 -2.72 -9.73 -14.04
C LEU A 396 -3.75 -8.71 -14.56
N GLN A 397 -4.61 -8.23 -13.66
CA GLN A 397 -5.68 -7.28 -13.96
C GLN A 397 -5.49 -5.91 -13.29
N VAL A 398 -4.60 -5.80 -12.31
CA VAL A 398 -4.36 -4.57 -11.53
C VAL A 398 -2.86 -4.24 -11.45
N PRO A 399 -2.49 -2.96 -11.27
CA PRO A 399 -1.09 -2.57 -11.13
C PRO A 399 -0.45 -3.17 -9.88
N MET A 400 0.85 -3.43 -9.98
CA MET A 400 1.65 -3.99 -8.91
C MET A 400 2.99 -3.29 -8.70
N LEU A 401 3.47 -3.30 -7.46
CA LEU A 401 4.85 -2.94 -7.10
C LEU A 401 5.68 -4.21 -6.93
N PHE A 402 6.82 -4.28 -7.60
CA PHE A 402 7.81 -5.34 -7.46
C PHE A 402 9.07 -4.81 -6.79
N ILE A 403 9.44 -5.41 -5.66
CA ILE A 403 10.68 -5.14 -4.95
C ILE A 403 11.52 -6.41 -4.99
N ARG A 404 12.77 -6.35 -5.45
CA ARG A 404 13.69 -7.49 -5.41
C ARG A 404 14.99 -7.16 -4.67
N ALA A 405 15.58 -8.16 -4.03
CA ALA A 405 16.95 -8.12 -3.53
C ALA A 405 17.95 -8.36 -4.69
N GLY A 406 19.21 -7.96 -4.52
CA GLY A 406 20.22 -8.06 -5.58
C GLY A 406 20.45 -9.49 -6.05
N ASN A 407 20.39 -10.46 -5.13
CA ASN A 407 20.54 -11.88 -5.42
C ASN A 407 19.24 -12.61 -5.82
N ASP A 408 18.12 -11.89 -5.97
CA ASP A 408 16.87 -12.46 -6.49
C ASP A 408 16.89 -12.53 -8.03
N PRO A 409 16.14 -13.47 -8.64
CA PRO A 409 15.94 -13.47 -10.09
C PRO A 409 15.42 -12.13 -10.62
N SER A 410 15.86 -11.77 -11.83
CA SER A 410 15.37 -10.55 -12.50
C SER A 410 13.87 -10.63 -12.79
N PHE A 411 13.17 -9.49 -12.70
CA PHE A 411 11.78 -9.35 -13.12
C PHE A 411 11.64 -8.83 -14.56
N ASP A 412 12.71 -8.73 -15.37
CA ASP A 412 12.65 -8.13 -16.72
C ASP A 412 11.58 -8.77 -17.62
N SER A 413 11.42 -10.09 -17.56
CA SER A 413 10.38 -10.81 -18.31
C SER A 413 8.96 -10.47 -17.84
N ILE A 414 8.80 -10.17 -16.55
CA ILE A 414 7.54 -9.70 -15.96
C ILE A 414 7.29 -8.25 -16.39
N THR A 415 8.30 -7.38 -16.29
CA THR A 415 8.21 -5.98 -16.73
C THR A 415 7.82 -5.86 -18.20
N ALA A 416 8.46 -6.64 -19.08
CA ALA A 416 8.15 -6.64 -20.51
C ALA A 416 6.68 -7.01 -20.83
N VAL A 417 6.06 -7.88 -20.02
CA VAL A 417 4.64 -8.23 -20.13
C VAL A 417 3.76 -7.11 -19.59
N LEU A 418 4.11 -6.55 -18.43
CA LEU A 418 3.28 -5.56 -17.76
C LEU A 418 3.31 -4.20 -18.45
N ASP A 419 4.43 -3.81 -19.07
CA ASP A 419 4.56 -2.58 -19.86
C ASP A 419 3.61 -2.56 -21.07
N GLN A 420 3.16 -3.72 -21.55
CA GLN A 420 2.17 -3.84 -22.62
C GLN A 420 0.73 -3.70 -22.12
N LYS A 421 0.50 -3.68 -20.80
CA LYS A 421 -0.84 -3.58 -20.22
C LYS A 421 -1.27 -2.12 -20.06
N LEU A 422 -2.57 -1.88 -20.11
CA LEU A 422 -3.15 -0.53 -19.92
C LEU A 422 -2.79 0.10 -18.57
N PHE A 423 -2.58 -0.73 -17.54
CA PHE A 423 -2.13 -0.28 -16.23
C PHE A 423 -0.60 -0.33 -16.04
N GLY A 424 0.15 -0.78 -17.05
CA GLY A 424 1.60 -1.04 -16.96
C GLY A 424 2.42 0.15 -16.48
N SER A 425 2.08 1.35 -16.94
CA SER A 425 2.71 2.62 -16.51
C SER A 425 2.54 2.95 -15.02
N ARG A 426 1.69 2.20 -14.29
CA ARG A 426 1.51 2.31 -12.84
C ARG A 426 2.15 1.16 -12.07
N CYS A 427 2.69 0.16 -12.76
CA CYS A 427 3.56 -0.79 -12.11
C CYS A 427 4.87 -0.09 -11.75
N GLU A 428 5.38 -0.36 -10.55
CA GLU A 428 6.66 0.18 -10.11
C GLU A 428 7.61 -0.97 -9.79
N TYR A 429 8.91 -0.73 -9.99
CA TYR A 429 9.96 -1.73 -9.84
C TYR A 429 11.10 -1.13 -9.03
N LYS A 430 11.57 -1.83 -8.00
CA LYS A 430 12.67 -1.38 -7.14
C LYS A 430 13.63 -2.54 -6.89
N VAL A 431 14.93 -2.27 -7.04
CA VAL A 431 16.00 -3.24 -6.78
C VAL A 431 16.86 -2.74 -5.62
N TYR A 432 17.18 -3.63 -4.70
CA TYR A 432 18.14 -3.39 -3.62
C TYR A 432 19.38 -4.27 -3.82
N GLU A 433 20.34 -3.79 -4.61
CA GLU A 433 21.49 -4.58 -5.09
C GLU A 433 22.37 -5.16 -3.97
N ASN A 434 22.44 -4.48 -2.82
CA ASN A 434 23.23 -4.91 -1.66
C ASN A 434 22.46 -5.78 -0.66
N MET A 435 21.19 -6.10 -0.93
CA MET A 435 20.36 -6.91 -0.05
C MET A 435 20.29 -8.37 -0.53
N THR A 436 19.98 -9.26 0.41
CA THR A 436 19.72 -10.68 0.14
C THR A 436 18.24 -11.01 0.24
N HIS A 437 17.78 -12.05 -0.46
CA HIS A 437 16.42 -12.58 -0.37
C HIS A 437 15.89 -12.63 1.07
N GLY A 438 14.68 -12.10 1.30
CA GLY A 438 14.05 -12.11 2.62
C GLY A 438 14.40 -10.93 3.55
N PHE A 439 15.19 -9.96 3.11
CA PHE A 439 15.70 -8.86 3.97
C PHE A 439 14.64 -7.97 4.65
N VAL A 440 13.35 -8.07 4.31
CA VAL A 440 12.27 -7.23 4.88
C VAL A 440 11.38 -7.99 5.87
N SER A 441 11.14 -9.28 5.63
CA SER A 441 10.27 -10.12 6.43
C SER A 441 11.07 -11.01 7.38
N ALA A 442 10.95 -12.34 7.33
CA ALA A 442 11.63 -13.24 8.24
C ALA A 442 13.15 -13.11 8.24
N GLY A 443 13.75 -12.67 7.12
CA GLY A 443 15.20 -12.43 6.99
C GLY A 443 15.66 -11.04 7.40
N ALA A 444 14.77 -10.17 7.91
CA ALA A 444 15.14 -8.83 8.36
C ALA A 444 16.21 -8.88 9.46
N ASN A 445 17.35 -8.24 9.20
CA ASN A 445 18.45 -8.11 10.15
C ASN A 445 18.56 -6.67 10.65
N TYR A 446 17.87 -6.37 11.74
CA TYR A 446 17.88 -5.04 12.36
C TYR A 446 19.21 -4.67 13.04
N SER A 447 20.17 -5.59 13.12
CA SER A 447 21.54 -5.30 13.60
C SER A 447 22.49 -4.88 12.47
N ASN A 448 22.06 -4.96 11.20
CA ASN A 448 22.82 -4.50 10.05
C ASN A 448 22.28 -3.12 9.59
N PRO A 449 23.03 -2.01 9.76
CA PRO A 449 22.56 -0.67 9.38
C PRO A 449 22.13 -0.56 7.92
N ALA A 450 22.78 -1.28 7.00
CA ALA A 450 22.40 -1.27 5.60
C ALA A 450 21.03 -1.94 5.37
N ASN A 451 20.74 -3.02 6.11
CA ASN A 451 19.44 -3.68 6.05
C ASN A 451 18.36 -2.80 6.70
N VAL A 452 18.66 -2.12 7.80
CA VAL A 452 17.74 -1.17 8.45
C VAL A 452 17.37 -0.03 7.51
N ALA A 453 18.36 0.58 6.87
CA ALA A 453 18.16 1.62 5.87
C ALA A 453 17.30 1.11 4.70
N ALA A 454 17.59 -0.10 4.19
CA ALA A 454 16.82 -0.71 3.11
C ALA A 454 15.36 -0.98 3.53
N ILE A 455 15.10 -1.50 4.74
CA ILE A 455 13.74 -1.69 5.25
C ILE A 455 13.01 -0.34 5.37
N GLY A 456 13.69 0.69 5.87
CA GLY A 456 13.17 2.05 5.91
C GLY A 456 12.77 2.58 4.53
N ASP A 457 13.63 2.41 3.52
CA ASP A 457 13.35 2.80 2.14
C ASP A 457 12.25 1.94 1.49
N VAL A 458 12.12 0.66 1.85
CA VAL A 458 10.98 -0.17 1.45
C VAL A 458 9.68 0.42 1.97
N HIS A 459 9.61 0.79 3.26
CA HIS A 459 8.43 1.47 3.80
C HIS A 459 8.20 2.83 3.13
N GLN A 460 9.23 3.58 2.75
CA GLN A 460 9.03 4.83 2.01
C GLN A 460 8.53 4.60 0.57
N THR A 461 9.03 3.55 -0.09
CA THR A 461 8.61 3.13 -1.43
C THR A 461 7.16 2.68 -1.41
N LEU A 462 6.77 1.85 -0.44
CA LEU A 462 5.38 1.43 -0.20
C LEU A 462 4.45 2.64 0.02
N ARG A 463 4.89 3.65 0.77
CA ARG A 463 4.12 4.88 1.03
C ARG A 463 3.88 5.65 -0.24
N THR A 464 4.94 5.82 -1.03
CA THR A 464 4.91 6.52 -2.30
C THR A 464 3.99 5.79 -3.28
N TYR A 465 4.17 4.47 -3.43
CA TYR A 465 3.36 3.65 -4.30
C TYR A 465 1.89 3.61 -3.86
N LEU A 466 1.60 3.31 -2.58
CA LEU A 466 0.22 3.20 -2.09
C LEU A 466 -0.47 4.56 -2.10
N SER A 467 0.20 5.67 -1.78
CA SER A 467 -0.43 7.00 -1.91
C SER A 467 -0.80 7.28 -3.36
N LYS A 468 0.08 7.00 -4.32
CA LYS A 468 -0.24 7.08 -5.75
C LYS A 468 -1.34 6.13 -6.14
N THR A 469 -1.32 4.86 -5.74
CA THR A 469 -2.27 3.84 -6.20
C THR A 469 -3.64 3.92 -5.51
N VAL A 470 -3.70 4.44 -4.28
CA VAL A 470 -4.94 4.73 -3.55
C VAL A 470 -5.57 6.04 -4.01
N ALA A 471 -4.75 7.10 -4.20
CA ALA A 471 -5.20 8.42 -4.68
C ALA A 471 -5.41 8.46 -6.19
N SER A 472 -4.64 7.68 -6.96
CA SER A 472 -5.04 7.27 -8.28
C SER A 472 -6.27 6.41 -8.07
N THR A 473 -7.43 7.00 -8.27
CA THR A 473 -8.43 6.22 -8.98
C THR A 473 -7.73 5.74 -10.24
N TYR A 474 -7.41 4.44 -10.33
CA TYR A 474 -7.70 3.77 -11.60
C TYR A 474 -9.07 4.32 -11.98
N PRO A 475 -9.23 5.06 -13.09
CA PRO A 475 -10.55 5.57 -13.42
C PRO A 475 -11.33 4.38 -13.93
N LEU A 476 -11.74 3.47 -13.04
CA LEU A 476 -12.89 2.65 -13.32
C LEU A 476 -14.03 3.65 -13.20
N GLY A 477 -14.76 3.85 -14.30
CA GLY A 477 -15.91 4.73 -14.32
C GLY A 477 -16.75 4.59 -13.05
N THR A 478 -17.29 5.69 -12.57
CA THR A 478 -18.14 5.61 -11.38
C THR A 478 -19.45 4.95 -11.77
N VAL A 479 -19.90 3.97 -10.97
CA VAL A 479 -21.27 3.50 -11.09
C VAL A 479 -22.16 4.42 -10.29
N HIS A 480 -23.07 5.12 -10.97
CA HIS A 480 -24.08 5.95 -10.31
C HIS A 480 -25.40 5.91 -11.07
N SER A 481 -26.48 6.29 -10.40
CA SER A 481 -27.80 6.43 -11.03
C SER A 481 -27.93 7.80 -11.70
N ILE A 482 -28.50 7.85 -12.89
CA ILE A 482 -28.91 9.13 -13.48
C ILE A 482 -30.08 9.68 -12.65
N SER A 483 -29.95 10.93 -12.19
CA SER A 483 -30.95 11.58 -11.34
C SER A 483 -32.34 11.53 -11.97
N GLY A 484 -33.35 11.14 -11.18
CA GLY A 484 -34.73 10.98 -11.64
C GLY A 484 -35.00 9.68 -12.43
N SER A 485 -34.06 8.71 -12.43
CA SER A 485 -34.23 7.42 -13.09
C SER A 485 -33.74 6.24 -12.24
N ASP A 486 -34.21 5.03 -12.54
CA ASP A 486 -33.68 3.77 -12.00
C ASP A 486 -32.37 3.32 -12.69
N LEU A 487 -31.93 4.06 -13.70
CA LEU A 487 -30.86 3.66 -14.61
C LEU A 487 -29.51 3.94 -13.99
N LYS A 488 -28.77 2.85 -13.69
CA LYS A 488 -27.35 2.92 -13.35
C LYS A 488 -26.53 3.06 -14.62
N VAL A 489 -25.47 3.86 -14.54
CA VAL A 489 -24.47 4.00 -15.60
C VAL A 489 -23.08 3.77 -15.03
N TYR A 490 -22.22 3.13 -15.81
CA TYR A 490 -20.79 3.15 -15.61
C TYR A 490 -20.22 4.34 -16.37
N ASP A 491 -19.80 5.37 -15.65
CA ASP A 491 -19.41 6.66 -16.22
C ASP A 491 -17.91 6.91 -16.10
N VAL A 492 -17.22 6.91 -17.24
CA VAL A 492 -15.79 7.15 -17.34
C VAL A 492 -15.52 8.53 -17.93
N VAL A 493 -14.73 9.33 -17.21
CA VAL A 493 -14.25 10.64 -17.68
C VAL A 493 -12.78 10.52 -18.09
N GLY A 494 -12.46 10.81 -19.35
CA GLY A 494 -11.07 10.88 -19.81
C GLY A 494 -10.32 12.05 -19.14
N ASP A 495 -9.14 11.78 -18.57
CA ASP A 495 -8.40 12.62 -17.63
C ASP A 495 -8.27 14.14 -17.93
N ASN A 496 -8.40 14.94 -16.86
CA ASN A 496 -8.60 16.39 -16.73
C ASN A 496 -7.31 17.24 -16.86
N GLY A 497 -6.42 16.92 -17.81
CA GLY A 497 -5.08 17.53 -17.88
C GLY A 497 -4.95 18.80 -18.73
N THR A 498 -5.44 18.82 -19.96
CA THR A 498 -5.40 20.00 -20.85
C THR A 498 -6.30 19.76 -22.05
N THR A 499 -7.42 20.48 -22.13
CA THR A 499 -8.43 20.49 -23.23
C THR A 499 -9.05 19.13 -23.58
N ILE A 500 -10.09 18.76 -22.82
CA ILE A 500 -11.13 17.82 -23.26
C ILE A 500 -11.69 18.31 -24.61
N ASN A 501 -12.00 17.39 -25.53
CA ASN A 501 -12.94 17.71 -26.60
C ASN A 501 -14.35 17.78 -25.98
N ASN A 502 -14.65 18.90 -25.29
CA ASN A 502 -15.80 19.13 -24.41
C ASN A 502 -17.17 18.83 -25.03
N ASN A 503 -17.22 18.57 -26.33
CA ASN A 503 -18.45 18.40 -27.09
C ASN A 503 -18.77 16.95 -27.43
N VAL A 504 -17.85 15.98 -27.22
CA VAL A 504 -18.06 14.58 -27.66
C VAL A 504 -18.19 13.62 -26.47
N ALA A 505 -19.23 12.78 -26.49
CA ALA A 505 -19.42 11.66 -25.58
C ALA A 505 -19.84 10.40 -26.34
N MET A 506 -19.56 9.23 -25.77
CA MET A 506 -19.98 7.95 -26.33
C MET A 506 -20.83 7.17 -25.32
N ILE A 507 -21.91 6.57 -25.80
CA ILE A 507 -22.71 5.61 -25.03
C ILE A 507 -22.33 4.20 -25.50
N VAL A 508 -21.99 3.33 -24.56
CA VAL A 508 -21.59 1.95 -24.83
C VAL A 508 -22.73 1.00 -24.48
N LEU A 509 -23.11 0.16 -25.44
CA LEU A 509 -24.08 -0.93 -25.30
C LEU A 509 -23.31 -2.25 -25.26
N TYR A 510 -23.26 -2.86 -24.08
CA TYR A 510 -22.56 -4.13 -23.85
C TYR A 510 -23.24 -5.31 -24.55
N ASP A 511 -22.53 -6.45 -24.58
CA ASP A 511 -23.06 -7.71 -25.10
C ASP A 511 -23.98 -8.44 -24.09
N ILE A 512 -24.52 -9.60 -24.48
CA ILE A 512 -25.47 -10.35 -23.65
C ILE A 512 -24.94 -10.77 -22.26
N ARG A 513 -23.62 -10.66 -22.01
CA ARG A 513 -23.03 -10.95 -20.69
C ARG A 513 -23.25 -9.85 -19.66
N GLY A 514 -23.69 -8.67 -20.08
CA GLY A 514 -24.25 -7.65 -19.19
C GLY A 514 -23.28 -6.59 -18.68
N PHE A 515 -23.78 -5.77 -17.77
CA PHE A 515 -23.18 -4.52 -17.28
C PHE A 515 -21.90 -4.68 -16.45
N ASN A 516 -21.75 -5.81 -15.76
CA ASN A 516 -20.67 -6.06 -14.80
C ASN A 516 -19.44 -6.75 -15.41
N VAL A 517 -19.41 -6.90 -16.74
CA VAL A 517 -18.27 -7.50 -17.46
C VAL A 517 -17.08 -6.55 -17.48
N THR A 518 -15.97 -6.97 -16.88
CA THR A 518 -14.75 -6.16 -16.79
C THR A 518 -14.12 -5.88 -18.13
N ASN A 519 -14.02 -6.85 -19.04
CA ASN A 519 -13.42 -6.60 -20.35
C ASN A 519 -14.13 -5.46 -21.10
N THR A 520 -15.47 -5.37 -20.98
CA THR A 520 -16.25 -4.29 -21.56
C THR A 520 -16.03 -2.96 -20.84
N ARG A 521 -15.86 -2.97 -19.51
CA ARG A 521 -15.48 -1.77 -18.73
C ARG A 521 -14.08 -1.27 -19.09
N LEU A 522 -13.10 -2.17 -19.22
CA LEU A 522 -11.75 -1.88 -19.68
C LEU A 522 -11.75 -1.27 -21.09
N PHE A 523 -12.63 -1.75 -21.98
CA PHE A 523 -12.83 -1.11 -23.28
C PHE A 523 -13.34 0.33 -23.13
N CYS A 524 -14.36 0.57 -22.28
CA CYS A 524 -14.90 1.90 -22.02
C CYS A 524 -13.81 2.85 -21.48
N GLU A 525 -12.95 2.34 -20.61
CA GLU A 525 -11.86 3.10 -20.02
C GLU A 525 -10.77 3.43 -21.01
N ARG A 526 -10.34 2.43 -21.80
CA ARG A 526 -9.37 2.64 -22.87
C ARG A 526 -9.91 3.67 -23.87
N LEU A 527 -11.19 3.57 -24.23
CA LEU A 527 -11.87 4.54 -25.08
C LEU A 527 -11.91 5.95 -24.45
N ALA A 528 -12.27 6.10 -23.18
CA ALA A 528 -12.27 7.41 -22.53
C ALA A 528 -10.85 8.01 -22.45
N TYR A 529 -9.89 7.19 -22.05
CA TYR A 529 -8.49 7.59 -21.82
C TYR A 529 -7.77 7.97 -23.11
N GLU A 530 -7.85 7.12 -24.14
CA GLU A 530 -7.12 7.30 -25.38
C GLU A 530 -7.68 8.42 -26.26
N TYR A 531 -8.96 8.75 -26.10
CA TYR A 531 -9.70 9.68 -26.97
C TYR A 531 -10.07 10.97 -26.26
N LYS A 532 -9.85 11.04 -24.93
CA LYS A 532 -10.14 12.22 -24.10
C LYS A 532 -11.60 12.67 -24.24
N ILE A 533 -12.50 11.68 -24.18
CA ILE A 533 -13.96 11.84 -24.23
C ILE A 533 -14.60 11.26 -22.96
N ARG A 534 -15.87 11.59 -22.73
CA ARG A 534 -16.68 10.92 -21.71
C ARG A 534 -17.35 9.69 -22.30
N VAL A 535 -17.40 8.61 -21.53
CA VAL A 535 -18.00 7.33 -21.93
C VAL A 535 -18.98 6.89 -20.87
N LEU A 536 -20.24 6.69 -21.23
CA LEU A 536 -21.25 6.10 -20.36
C LEU A 536 -21.64 4.72 -20.89
N MET A 537 -21.62 3.71 -20.03
CA MET A 537 -22.19 2.40 -20.33
C MET A 537 -23.41 2.19 -19.42
N PRO A 538 -24.65 2.33 -19.91
CA PRO A 538 -25.86 2.17 -19.10
C PRO A 538 -26.16 0.70 -18.80
N ASP A 539 -26.66 0.40 -17.59
CA ASP A 539 -27.11 -0.93 -17.20
C ASP A 539 -28.50 -1.23 -17.80
N PHE A 540 -28.57 -1.49 -19.10
CA PHE A 540 -29.82 -1.84 -19.79
C PHE A 540 -30.57 -3.03 -19.18
N PHE A 541 -29.89 -3.93 -18.47
CA PHE A 541 -30.48 -5.19 -17.99
C PHE A 541 -31.00 -5.11 -16.55
N ARG A 542 -30.51 -4.19 -15.70
CA ARG A 542 -30.87 -4.13 -14.27
C ARG A 542 -30.67 -5.49 -13.60
N ASP A 543 -29.53 -6.13 -13.90
CA ASP A 543 -29.19 -7.50 -13.48
C ASP A 543 -30.20 -8.60 -13.90
N GLN A 544 -31.17 -8.30 -14.79
CA GLN A 544 -32.17 -9.24 -15.31
C GLN A 544 -32.11 -9.34 -16.84
N PRO A 545 -31.11 -10.06 -17.39
CA PRO A 545 -31.03 -10.30 -18.83
C PRO A 545 -32.31 -11.01 -19.34
N THR A 546 -32.71 -10.71 -20.57
CA THR A 546 -33.95 -11.17 -21.27
C THR A 546 -35.27 -10.48 -20.90
N ALA A 547 -35.55 -10.20 -19.61
CA ALA A 547 -36.77 -9.49 -19.22
C ALA A 547 -36.70 -7.98 -19.52
N ASN A 548 -35.55 -7.38 -19.24
CA ASN A 548 -35.34 -5.92 -19.34
C ASN A 548 -34.68 -5.47 -20.67
N ALA A 549 -34.29 -6.41 -21.53
CA ALA A 549 -33.62 -6.15 -22.81
C ALA A 549 -34.59 -5.82 -23.97
N THR A 550 -35.83 -5.43 -23.65
CA THR A 550 -36.85 -5.05 -24.66
C THR A 550 -36.47 -3.74 -25.33
N TRP A 551 -36.79 -3.62 -26.62
CA TRP A 551 -36.40 -2.42 -27.36
C TRP A 551 -36.99 -1.12 -26.79
N PRO A 552 -38.29 -1.03 -26.41
CA PRO A 552 -38.84 0.20 -25.83
C PRO A 552 -38.11 0.67 -24.56
N ARG A 553 -37.62 -0.26 -23.74
CA ARG A 553 -36.86 0.08 -22.52
C ARG A 553 -35.46 0.58 -22.85
N VAL A 554 -34.74 -0.12 -23.73
CA VAL A 554 -33.42 0.29 -24.21
C VAL A 554 -33.48 1.66 -24.88
N GLU A 555 -34.51 1.90 -25.67
CA GLU A 555 -34.78 3.19 -26.31
C GLU A 555 -34.97 4.31 -25.28
N GLN A 556 -35.82 4.09 -24.27
CA GLN A 556 -36.05 5.07 -23.21
C GLN A 556 -34.78 5.35 -22.39
N ASP A 557 -33.97 4.32 -22.13
CA ASP A 557 -32.67 4.46 -21.45
C ASP A 557 -31.68 5.28 -22.27
N LEU A 558 -31.62 5.04 -23.58
CA LEU A 558 -30.79 5.81 -24.51
C LEU A 558 -31.19 7.29 -24.52
N LEU A 559 -32.48 7.61 -24.51
CA LEU A 559 -32.98 9.00 -24.39
C LEU A 559 -32.62 9.62 -23.04
N THR A 560 -32.74 8.86 -21.97
CA THR A 560 -32.38 9.30 -20.60
C THR A 560 -30.91 9.68 -20.53
N VAL A 561 -30.02 8.82 -21.05
CA VAL A 561 -28.58 9.05 -21.06
C VAL A 561 -28.20 10.18 -22.02
N ASN A 562 -28.85 10.27 -23.18
CA ASN A 562 -28.65 11.37 -24.13
C ASN A 562 -29.01 12.72 -23.51
N THR A 563 -30.17 12.82 -22.86
CA THR A 563 -30.63 14.04 -22.17
C THR A 563 -29.70 14.40 -21.02
N TYR A 564 -29.26 13.41 -20.25
CA TYR A 564 -28.27 13.60 -19.19
C TYR A 564 -26.97 14.20 -19.77
N LEU A 565 -26.41 13.60 -20.82
CA LEU A 565 -25.18 14.09 -21.46
C LEU A 565 -25.36 15.51 -22.05
N GLN A 566 -26.50 15.81 -22.66
CA GLN A 566 -26.82 17.15 -23.15
C GLN A 566 -26.88 18.19 -22.01
N SER A 567 -27.45 17.83 -20.86
CA SER A 567 -27.45 18.70 -19.66
C SER A 567 -26.02 19.00 -19.17
N GLN A 568 -25.08 18.09 -19.43
CA GLN A 568 -23.66 18.22 -19.14
C GLN A 568 -22.87 18.88 -20.29
N LYS A 569 -23.56 19.50 -21.26
CA LYS A 569 -23.02 20.27 -22.39
C LYS A 569 -22.34 19.45 -23.50
N TYR A 570 -22.54 18.14 -23.55
CA TYR A 570 -22.11 17.32 -24.69
C TYR A 570 -23.07 17.51 -25.87
N THR A 571 -22.54 17.83 -27.05
CA THR A 571 -23.34 18.17 -28.25
C THR A 571 -23.21 17.15 -29.38
N LYS A 572 -22.22 16.27 -29.32
CA LYS A 572 -21.99 15.15 -30.24
C LYS A 572 -21.94 13.84 -29.45
N ILE A 573 -23.07 13.15 -29.41
CA ILE A 573 -23.21 11.88 -28.68
C ILE A 573 -23.27 10.73 -29.69
N GLY A 574 -22.35 9.79 -29.60
CA GLY A 574 -22.28 8.61 -30.49
C GLY A 574 -22.54 7.32 -29.73
N LEU A 575 -22.77 6.24 -30.46
CA LEU A 575 -23.03 4.91 -29.89
C LEU A 575 -21.92 3.91 -30.27
N ILE A 576 -21.54 3.04 -29.33
CA ILE A 576 -20.76 1.82 -29.62
C ILE A 576 -21.49 0.63 -29.05
N GLY A 577 -21.66 -0.43 -29.84
CA GLY A 577 -22.36 -1.64 -29.43
C GLY A 577 -21.60 -2.91 -29.72
N PHE A 578 -21.71 -3.87 -28.82
CA PHE A 578 -21.10 -5.20 -28.91
C PHE A 578 -22.16 -6.29 -29.04
N CYS A 579 -22.04 -7.24 -29.98
CA CYS A 579 -22.98 -8.36 -30.10
C CYS A 579 -24.44 -7.87 -30.21
N TRP A 580 -25.28 -8.19 -29.22
CA TRP A 580 -26.63 -7.65 -29.06
C TRP A 580 -26.66 -6.13 -29.06
N GLY A 581 -25.73 -5.49 -28.33
CA GLY A 581 -25.56 -4.04 -28.31
C GLY A 581 -25.20 -3.46 -29.68
N GLY A 582 -24.52 -4.23 -30.55
CA GLY A 582 -24.19 -3.84 -31.92
C GLY A 582 -25.44 -3.71 -32.80
N LEU A 583 -26.37 -4.65 -32.69
CA LEU A 583 -27.69 -4.55 -33.33
C LEU A 583 -28.50 -3.37 -32.76
N ARG A 584 -28.51 -3.20 -31.44
CA ARG A 584 -29.22 -2.07 -30.80
C ARG A 584 -28.65 -0.72 -31.22
N THR A 585 -27.35 -0.63 -31.41
CA THR A 585 -26.66 0.56 -31.94
C THR A 585 -27.10 0.86 -33.37
N MET A 586 -27.17 -0.16 -34.24
CA MET A 586 -27.69 0.02 -35.61
C MET A 586 -29.14 0.52 -35.59
N LYS A 587 -29.99 -0.12 -34.80
CA LYS A 587 -31.40 0.28 -34.67
C LYS A 587 -31.57 1.72 -34.16
N ALA A 588 -30.79 2.13 -33.17
CA ALA A 588 -30.85 3.47 -32.58
C ALA A 588 -30.39 4.58 -33.53
N CYS A 589 -29.53 4.25 -34.50
CA CYS A 589 -29.03 5.19 -35.51
C CYS A 589 -29.99 5.39 -36.70
N GLY A 590 -31.19 4.80 -36.67
CA GLY A 590 -32.23 4.96 -37.69
C GLY A 590 -33.54 5.55 -37.17
N ASN A 591 -34.54 5.61 -38.06
CA ASN A 591 -35.88 6.16 -37.80
C ASN A 591 -37.04 5.21 -38.21
N GLY A 592 -36.84 3.90 -38.06
CA GLY A 592 -37.79 2.88 -38.54
C GLY A 592 -38.82 2.38 -37.52
N ASN A 593 -39.47 1.26 -37.86
CA ASN A 593 -40.56 0.68 -37.07
C ASN A 593 -40.12 0.36 -35.63
N ASN A 594 -40.86 0.94 -34.68
CA ASN A 594 -40.65 0.88 -33.24
C ASN A 594 -39.52 1.75 -32.70
N VAL A 595 -39.03 2.76 -33.44
CA VAL A 595 -38.18 3.83 -32.87
C VAL A 595 -39.02 5.12 -32.80
N SER A 596 -39.02 5.77 -31.64
CA SER A 596 -39.81 6.93 -31.25
C SER A 596 -39.34 8.25 -31.86
N TRP A 597 -38.09 8.33 -32.33
CA TRP A 597 -37.54 9.54 -32.94
C TRP A 597 -37.59 9.54 -34.47
N THR A 598 -38.02 10.66 -35.04
CA THR A 598 -37.99 10.90 -36.50
C THR A 598 -36.58 11.15 -37.02
N ASN A 599 -35.73 11.77 -36.21
CA ASN A 599 -34.31 11.99 -36.46
C ASN A 599 -33.51 11.45 -35.28
N THR A 600 -32.55 10.56 -35.55
CA THR A 600 -31.71 10.00 -34.51
C THR A 600 -30.96 11.09 -33.75
N PRO A 601 -30.94 11.06 -32.40
CA PRO A 601 -30.19 12.01 -31.60
C PRO A 601 -28.67 11.76 -31.64
N PHE A 602 -28.23 10.65 -32.24
CA PHE A 602 -26.84 10.22 -32.27
C PHE A 602 -26.16 10.60 -33.58
N PHE A 603 -24.93 11.12 -33.52
CA PHE A 603 -24.23 11.56 -34.74
C PHE A 603 -23.57 10.42 -35.53
N THR A 604 -23.36 9.27 -34.89
CA THR A 604 -22.74 8.06 -35.47
C THR A 604 -23.03 6.84 -34.61
N GLY A 605 -22.92 5.65 -35.21
CA GLY A 605 -22.90 4.38 -34.49
C GLY A 605 -21.68 3.52 -34.84
N ILE A 606 -21.24 2.67 -33.93
CA ILE A 606 -20.24 1.63 -34.17
C ILE A 606 -20.81 0.29 -33.73
N SER A 607 -20.84 -0.69 -34.63
CA SER A 607 -21.28 -2.06 -34.35
C SER A 607 -20.06 -2.99 -34.40
N ILE A 608 -19.68 -3.54 -33.26
CA ILE A 608 -18.55 -4.47 -33.12
C ILE A 608 -19.13 -5.86 -32.88
N HIS A 609 -18.79 -6.80 -33.76
CA HIS A 609 -19.33 -8.16 -33.85
C HIS A 609 -20.85 -8.20 -33.61
N GLY A 610 -21.59 -7.29 -34.27
CA GLY A 610 -23.04 -7.16 -34.07
C GLY A 610 -23.78 -8.44 -34.45
N SER A 611 -24.63 -8.97 -33.56
CA SER A 611 -25.39 -10.20 -33.80
C SER A 611 -26.83 -9.87 -34.21
N GLY A 612 -27.31 -10.48 -35.29
CA GLY A 612 -28.66 -10.26 -35.81
C GLY A 612 -28.84 -8.98 -36.63
N LEU A 613 -27.76 -8.43 -37.19
CA LEU A 613 -27.83 -7.31 -38.14
C LEU A 613 -28.71 -7.69 -39.34
N ASN A 614 -29.59 -6.80 -39.76
CA ASN A 614 -30.60 -7.06 -40.79
C ASN A 614 -30.83 -5.83 -41.68
N VAL A 615 -31.28 -6.08 -42.91
CA VAL A 615 -31.53 -5.06 -43.94
C VAL A 615 -32.59 -4.04 -43.52
N PRO A 616 -33.75 -4.43 -42.93
CA PRO A 616 -34.75 -3.46 -42.49
C PRO A 616 -34.22 -2.37 -41.54
N ASP A 617 -33.38 -2.73 -40.57
CA ASP A 617 -32.75 -1.75 -39.67
C ASP A 617 -31.71 -0.88 -40.42
N ALA A 618 -31.03 -1.43 -41.44
CA ALA A 618 -30.09 -0.69 -42.28
C ALA A 618 -30.78 0.29 -43.24
N ASP A 619 -31.95 -0.07 -43.75
CA ASP A 619 -32.76 0.74 -44.68
C ASP A 619 -33.26 2.03 -44.03
N VAL A 620 -33.35 2.07 -42.71
CA VAL A 620 -33.84 3.24 -41.96
C VAL A 620 -32.72 4.01 -41.27
N LEU A 621 -31.44 3.64 -41.47
CA LEU A 621 -30.30 4.35 -40.90
C LEU A 621 -30.21 5.79 -41.43
N GLN A 622 -29.88 6.72 -40.53
CA GLN A 622 -29.79 8.16 -40.82
C GLN A 622 -28.39 8.73 -40.68
N VAL A 623 -27.47 8.02 -40.02
CA VAL A 623 -26.11 8.46 -39.73
C VAL A 623 -25.07 7.41 -40.13
N PRO A 624 -23.82 7.81 -40.43
CA PRO A 624 -22.78 6.86 -40.79
C PRO A 624 -22.44 5.91 -39.64
N MET A 625 -21.98 4.72 -40.01
CA MET A 625 -21.58 3.69 -39.06
C MET A 625 -20.26 3.01 -39.41
N LEU A 626 -19.53 2.56 -38.38
CA LEU A 626 -18.42 1.63 -38.49
C LEU A 626 -18.87 0.22 -38.09
N PHE A 627 -18.65 -0.76 -38.97
CA PHE A 627 -18.91 -2.18 -38.71
C PHE A 627 -17.60 -2.94 -38.56
N ILE A 628 -17.41 -3.57 -37.41
CA ILE A 628 -16.29 -4.46 -37.12
C ILE A 628 -16.86 -5.87 -36.91
N ARG A 629 -16.28 -6.85 -37.59
CA ARG A 629 -16.75 -8.24 -37.62
C ARG A 629 -15.62 -9.20 -37.26
N ALA A 630 -15.92 -10.24 -36.47
CA ALA A 630 -15.04 -11.39 -36.31
C ALA A 630 -15.20 -12.37 -37.49
N GLY A 631 -14.19 -13.16 -37.81
CA GLY A 631 -14.19 -14.02 -39.00
C GLY A 631 -15.35 -15.01 -39.01
N ASN A 632 -15.69 -15.53 -37.83
CA ASN A 632 -16.79 -16.49 -37.62
C ASN A 632 -18.18 -15.86 -37.45
N ASP A 633 -18.32 -14.53 -37.55
CA ASP A 633 -19.63 -13.87 -37.54
C ASP A 633 -20.30 -13.88 -38.93
N PRO A 634 -21.64 -13.77 -39.00
CA PRO A 634 -22.36 -13.58 -40.26
C PRO A 634 -21.86 -12.37 -41.07
N SER A 635 -21.96 -12.47 -42.40
CA SER A 635 -21.54 -11.37 -43.27
C SER A 635 -22.46 -10.14 -43.17
N PHE A 636 -21.86 -8.96 -43.29
CA PHE A 636 -22.57 -7.68 -43.40
C PHE A 636 -22.68 -7.18 -44.85
N ASP A 637 -22.47 -8.02 -45.86
CA ASP A 637 -22.48 -7.61 -47.27
C ASP A 637 -23.83 -7.02 -47.69
N SER A 638 -24.94 -7.64 -47.26
CA SER A 638 -26.29 -7.12 -47.50
C SER A 638 -26.50 -5.74 -46.87
N ILE A 639 -25.98 -5.53 -45.65
CA ILE A 639 -25.98 -4.24 -44.96
C ILE A 639 -25.13 -3.22 -45.73
N THR A 640 -23.96 -3.63 -46.22
CA THR A 640 -23.05 -2.79 -46.99
C THR A 640 -23.68 -2.32 -48.30
N ALA A 641 -24.36 -3.21 -49.02
CA ALA A 641 -25.06 -2.90 -50.26
C ALA A 641 -26.14 -1.84 -50.08
N VAL A 642 -26.90 -1.91 -48.98
CA VAL A 642 -27.92 -0.90 -48.61
C VAL A 642 -27.25 0.43 -48.27
N LEU A 643 -26.23 0.40 -47.42
CA LEU A 643 -25.58 1.62 -46.93
C LEU A 643 -24.81 2.38 -47.99
N ASN A 644 -24.23 1.69 -48.97
CA ASN A 644 -23.56 2.34 -50.11
C ASN A 644 -24.50 3.19 -50.97
N GLN A 645 -25.82 2.95 -50.91
CA GLN A 645 -26.83 3.75 -51.62
C GLN A 645 -27.29 4.97 -50.81
N LYS A 646 -26.90 5.07 -49.53
CA LYS A 646 -27.28 6.19 -48.66
C LYS A 646 -26.41 7.43 -48.95
N PRO A 647 -26.93 8.66 -48.75
CA PRO A 647 -26.15 9.89 -48.92
C PRO A 647 -24.87 9.97 -48.09
N PHE A 648 -24.83 9.26 -46.94
CA PHE A 648 -23.67 9.16 -46.06
C PHE A 648 -22.88 7.86 -46.24
N GLY A 649 -23.22 7.01 -47.21
CA GLY A 649 -22.64 5.68 -47.39
C GLY A 649 -21.12 5.69 -47.53
N ASN A 650 -20.56 6.70 -48.20
CA ASN A 650 -19.11 6.90 -48.33
C ASN A 650 -18.38 7.23 -47.02
N LYS A 651 -19.12 7.51 -45.94
CA LYS A 651 -18.58 7.70 -44.59
C LYS A 651 -18.66 6.43 -43.75
N CYS A 652 -19.42 5.41 -44.16
CA CYS A 652 -19.45 4.12 -43.48
C CYS A 652 -18.13 3.37 -43.71
N GLU A 653 -17.69 2.61 -42.70
CA GLU A 653 -16.47 1.83 -42.76
C GLU A 653 -16.70 0.40 -42.27
N TYR A 654 -15.92 -0.54 -42.81
CA TYR A 654 -16.10 -1.98 -42.59
C TYR A 654 -14.74 -2.63 -42.33
N LYS A 655 -14.67 -3.52 -41.34
CA LYS A 655 -13.46 -4.32 -41.06
C LYS A 655 -13.82 -5.73 -40.62
N VAL A 656 -13.14 -6.69 -41.22
CA VAL A 656 -13.19 -8.11 -40.82
C VAL A 656 -11.86 -8.49 -40.18
N TYR A 657 -11.93 -9.20 -39.06
CA TYR A 657 -10.79 -9.85 -38.42
C TYR A 657 -10.92 -11.36 -38.56
N GLN A 658 -10.34 -11.91 -39.63
CA GLN A 658 -10.59 -13.30 -40.07
C GLN A 658 -10.27 -14.36 -38.99
N ASN A 659 -9.23 -14.13 -38.19
CA ASN A 659 -8.79 -15.08 -37.16
C ASN A 659 -9.43 -14.84 -35.79
N MET A 660 -10.28 -13.83 -35.65
CA MET A 660 -10.96 -13.54 -34.40
C MET A 660 -12.30 -14.26 -34.31
N THR A 661 -12.73 -14.52 -33.08
CA THR A 661 -14.05 -15.10 -32.77
C THR A 661 -15.01 -14.04 -32.21
N HIS A 662 -16.31 -14.30 -32.31
CA HIS A 662 -17.35 -13.44 -31.74
C HIS A 662 -17.04 -13.00 -30.31
N GLY A 663 -17.10 -11.69 -30.03
CA GLY A 663 -16.85 -11.13 -28.70
C GLY A 663 -15.39 -10.78 -28.39
N PHE A 664 -14.45 -10.96 -29.33
CA PHE A 664 -13.00 -10.78 -29.11
C PHE A 664 -12.56 -9.39 -28.60
N VAL A 665 -13.43 -8.37 -28.60
CA VAL A 665 -13.12 -6.99 -28.16
C VAL A 665 -13.81 -6.64 -26.83
N SER A 666 -14.92 -7.31 -26.50
CA SER A 666 -15.71 -7.07 -25.30
C SER A 666 -15.57 -8.22 -24.32
N ALA A 667 -16.66 -8.83 -23.87
CA ALA A 667 -16.63 -9.87 -22.86
C ALA A 667 -15.76 -11.09 -23.23
N GLY A 668 -15.61 -11.39 -24.52
CA GLY A 668 -14.77 -12.47 -25.01
C GLY A 668 -13.30 -12.10 -25.23
N ALA A 669 -12.88 -10.87 -24.93
CA ALA A 669 -11.50 -10.43 -25.12
C ALA A 669 -10.52 -11.31 -24.32
N ASN A 670 -9.56 -11.91 -25.03
CA ASN A 670 -8.50 -12.71 -24.45
C ASN A 670 -7.17 -11.96 -24.52
N TYR A 671 -6.86 -11.20 -23.48
CA TYR A 671 -5.60 -10.45 -23.36
C TYR A 671 -4.36 -11.34 -23.16
N LEU A 672 -4.53 -12.66 -23.07
CA LEU A 672 -3.43 -13.64 -23.02
C LEU A 672 -3.02 -14.12 -24.42
N ASN A 673 -3.88 -13.94 -25.42
CA ASN A 673 -3.59 -14.28 -26.80
C ASN A 673 -3.01 -13.05 -27.51
N PRO A 674 -1.71 -13.03 -27.87
CA PRO A 674 -1.07 -11.89 -28.54
C PRO A 674 -1.78 -11.48 -29.84
N GLU A 675 -2.36 -12.43 -30.57
CA GLU A 675 -3.12 -12.15 -31.79
C GLU A 675 -4.43 -11.42 -31.47
N ASN A 676 -5.11 -11.79 -30.38
CA ASN A 676 -6.30 -11.10 -29.93
C ASN A 676 -5.95 -9.69 -29.41
N VAL A 677 -4.84 -9.53 -28.69
CA VAL A 677 -4.35 -8.20 -28.24
C VAL A 677 -4.07 -7.30 -29.43
N ALA A 678 -3.32 -7.78 -30.43
CA ALA A 678 -3.03 -7.04 -31.64
C ALA A 678 -4.31 -6.66 -32.42
N ALA A 679 -5.30 -7.55 -32.46
CA ALA A 679 -6.60 -7.26 -33.06
C ALA A 679 -7.39 -6.19 -32.28
N ILE A 680 -7.39 -6.25 -30.94
CA ILE A 680 -8.01 -5.22 -30.08
C ILE A 680 -7.31 -3.86 -30.30
N ASP A 681 -5.99 -3.84 -30.38
CA ASP A 681 -5.22 -2.63 -30.67
C ASP A 681 -5.55 -2.04 -32.05
N ASP A 682 -5.65 -2.86 -33.11
CA ASP A 682 -6.11 -2.40 -34.44
C ASP A 682 -7.56 -1.90 -34.40
N VAL A 683 -8.44 -2.51 -33.59
CA VAL A 683 -9.81 -2.02 -33.37
C VAL A 683 -9.78 -0.63 -32.75
N HIS A 684 -8.99 -0.39 -31.71
CA HIS A 684 -8.82 0.94 -31.14
C HIS A 684 -8.16 1.92 -32.14
N GLY A 685 -7.23 1.48 -32.97
CA GLY A 685 -6.69 2.30 -34.06
C GLY A 685 -7.78 2.76 -35.04
N LYS A 686 -8.65 1.84 -35.45
CA LYS A 686 -9.77 2.10 -36.38
C LYS A 686 -10.85 2.99 -35.79
N LEU A 687 -11.24 2.73 -34.55
CA LEU A 687 -12.19 3.57 -33.82
C LEU A 687 -11.69 5.02 -33.79
N ARG A 688 -10.40 5.24 -33.54
CA ARG A 688 -9.77 6.57 -33.56
C ARG A 688 -9.82 7.22 -34.93
N ALA A 689 -9.41 6.49 -35.96
CA ALA A 689 -9.41 7.02 -37.33
C ALA A 689 -10.84 7.41 -37.76
N TYR A 690 -11.80 6.53 -37.52
CA TYR A 690 -13.20 6.73 -37.85
C TYR A 690 -13.81 7.91 -37.09
N LEU A 691 -13.70 7.94 -35.75
CA LEU A 691 -14.26 9.02 -34.93
C LEU A 691 -13.63 10.38 -35.27
N THR A 692 -12.32 10.42 -35.55
CA THR A 692 -11.65 11.66 -36.00
C THR A 692 -12.22 12.17 -37.31
N LYS A 693 -12.46 11.27 -38.27
CA LYS A 693 -13.06 11.58 -39.57
C LYS A 693 -14.50 12.09 -39.44
N ILE A 694 -15.33 11.45 -38.61
CA ILE A 694 -16.75 11.79 -38.49
C ILE A 694 -16.98 13.05 -37.63
N VAL A 695 -16.16 13.30 -36.60
CA VAL A 695 -16.29 14.49 -35.75
C VAL A 695 -15.84 15.78 -36.49
N GLY A 696 -14.94 15.68 -37.47
CA GLY A 696 -14.47 16.78 -38.33
C GLY A 696 -13.22 17.51 -37.82
N ASN A 697 -12.49 18.16 -38.73
CA ASN A 697 -11.15 18.82 -38.59
C ASN A 697 -11.09 20.05 -37.63
N GLY A 698 -11.93 20.09 -36.59
CA GLY A 698 -11.93 21.15 -35.58
C GLY A 698 -11.02 20.92 -34.37
N SER A 699 -10.45 19.72 -34.18
CA SER A 699 -9.57 19.44 -33.03
C SER A 699 -8.14 19.14 -33.48
N LYS A 700 -7.30 20.18 -33.51
CA LYS A 700 -5.84 20.06 -33.63
C LYS A 700 -5.21 19.17 -32.53
N ASN A 701 -5.97 18.81 -31.49
CA ASN A 701 -5.49 18.09 -30.30
C ASN A 701 -5.45 16.56 -30.44
N MET A 702 -6.07 15.94 -31.46
CA MET A 702 -6.00 14.47 -31.61
C MET A 702 -4.73 13.96 -32.31
N LYS A 703 -3.97 14.83 -32.98
CA LYS A 703 -2.75 14.44 -33.71
C LYS A 703 -1.45 14.51 -32.86
N ALA A 704 -1.47 15.18 -31.72
CA ALA A 704 -0.24 15.61 -31.03
C ALA A 704 0.48 14.52 -30.20
N SER A 705 -0.18 13.43 -29.83
CA SER A 705 0.37 12.48 -28.84
C SER A 705 1.37 11.44 -29.38
N PHE A 706 1.64 11.42 -30.69
CA PHE A 706 2.53 10.41 -31.30
C PHE A 706 3.92 10.92 -31.71
N ILE A 707 4.12 12.24 -31.81
CA ILE A 707 5.44 12.78 -32.20
C ILE A 707 6.50 12.46 -31.13
N THR A 708 6.11 12.36 -29.85
CA THR A 708 7.03 12.08 -28.76
C THR A 708 7.36 10.58 -28.58
N ILE A 709 6.44 9.67 -28.93
CA ILE A 709 6.62 8.22 -28.74
C ILE A 709 7.33 7.58 -29.94
N ALA A 710 7.02 8.02 -31.16
CA ALA A 710 7.69 7.53 -32.36
C ALA A 710 9.17 7.97 -32.44
N PHE A 711 9.50 9.16 -31.91
CA PHE A 711 10.89 9.64 -31.82
C PHE A 711 11.74 8.79 -30.85
N PHE A 712 11.15 8.27 -29.77
CA PHE A 712 11.85 7.44 -28.80
C PHE A 712 12.13 6.02 -29.34
N ALA A 713 11.17 5.42 -30.05
CA ALA A 713 11.33 4.11 -30.68
C ALA A 713 12.37 4.12 -31.84
N PHE A 714 12.51 5.26 -32.53
CA PHE A 714 13.52 5.42 -33.58
C PHE A 714 14.95 5.53 -33.02
N PHE A 715 15.14 6.20 -31.88
CA PHE A 715 16.45 6.31 -31.22
C PHE A 715 16.94 5.00 -30.60
N VAL A 716 16.03 4.19 -30.03
CA VAL A 716 16.39 2.88 -29.45
C VAL A 716 16.85 1.88 -30.52
N LYS A 717 16.27 1.94 -31.74
CA LYS A 717 16.69 1.09 -32.87
C LYS A 717 18.03 1.49 -33.47
N ILE A 718 18.42 2.76 -33.40
CA ILE A 718 19.73 3.22 -33.90
C ILE A 718 20.84 2.85 -32.90
N PHE A 719 20.58 2.93 -31.59
CA PHE A 719 21.56 2.57 -30.56
C PHE A 719 21.83 1.06 -30.47
N SER A 720 20.86 0.21 -30.81
CA SER A 720 21.02 -1.25 -30.85
C SER A 720 21.66 -1.78 -32.14
N ALA A 721 21.93 -0.90 -33.12
CA ALA A 721 22.68 -1.23 -34.33
C ALA A 721 24.12 -0.66 -34.34
N LEU A 722 24.51 0.07 -33.29
CA LEU A 722 25.81 0.73 -33.13
C LEU A 722 26.59 0.24 -31.88
N LEU A 723 26.04 -0.72 -31.15
CA LEU A 723 26.70 -1.56 -30.14
C LEU A 723 26.63 -3.01 -30.62
#